data_AF-A0A957S2H6-F1
#
_entry.id   AF-A0A957S2H6-F1
#
_cell.length_a   1.000
_cell.length_b   1.000
_cell.length_c   1.000
_cell.angle_alpha   90.00
_cell.angle_beta   90.00
_cell.angle_gamma   90.00
#
_symmetry.space_group_name_H-M   'P 1'
#
loop_
_entity.id
_entity.type
_entity.pdbx_description
1 polymer ?
#
loop_
_entity_poly.entity_id
_entity_poly.type
_entity_poly.pdbx_seq_one_letter_code
_entity_poly.pdbx_strand_id
1 'polypeptide(L)'
;FVVAQRGIQEVSGQQIAAAGIATPVDAVKLKLTYKDQVVALQVLDGNSNGKLDSNETLRFYAPGAGDYWNNHEVYWLTANGGGALMDERNVAPGDAPLRTTAMETGLWRNNKVYVSQYPGPDSDHWYAQDMKIDPGAQGQTEDYPTLTMQLDLALPAASGTPSIFTPNLLTYIKGEYEVQLKLNGTTKTVTRDTTKDAVAVSDWQPEASVNGTSNSVQLTLVPGDTAGGMLVDSMAWAQPVSLDMGNSGAVFQGVDGSWRYKLSNLPGGYVLYDITDPLAPVHLRGMNDLTFEDGPDTHTYLISHLDTTLFVPQVVGHSPLTFNANKQVDAVYIAPAGYIPALAPLLDHRRSQGYTVEAIDVQTLYDAWGYGMIEPDAIRDFLRWAAVEWDIQSAVLVSDGTRDPFNYEEKESVINDIPPYLRTSYLDQNGYERFIDPWLGQNGCDTCYAQLDGDDPLNNEYETPGKGFMPDIWLGRFPVKSADEVATVVSKIVRYETTQAASTFWTRTAAFLADNYVRQDGSTDSAGDFVKYTEDAIALMHAGMRIARLYFDPLHNGDEPWREDDAVAMNERAVALLNSGPGLVTYNGHGNWWQWATTDSEASTPYIFYLYDVDKLTNRNQLFIGLSMTCYTSQFFQPANSGTTLDERMFLHPNGGAAAVWGPSGLSVLHGHDDLQYGFHKLLAAKEPGTAKLGELVQAGYFENFSPSPERNKLYACCEDVRRTFLLFGDPLTT
;
A
#
# COMPACT_ATOMS: atom_id res chain seq x y z
N PHE A 1 -16.53 -11.52 -11.70
CA PHE A 1 -15.50 -12.49 -12.13
C PHE A 1 -14.17 -11.99 -11.61
N VAL A 2 -13.41 -12.84 -10.93
CA VAL A 2 -12.06 -12.51 -10.44
C VAL A 2 -11.04 -13.18 -11.36
N VAL A 3 -10.23 -12.36 -12.03
CA VAL A 3 -9.33 -12.77 -13.13
C VAL A 3 -7.89 -12.55 -12.72
N ALA A 4 -7.10 -13.64 -12.63
CA ALA A 4 -5.69 -13.58 -12.24
C ALA A 4 -4.72 -13.82 -13.42
N GLN A 5 -5.23 -14.19 -14.60
CA GLN A 5 -4.41 -14.60 -15.73
C GLN A 5 -4.80 -13.84 -17.00
N ARG A 6 -3.79 -13.36 -17.73
CA ARG A 6 -3.94 -12.75 -19.06
C ARG A 6 -4.43 -13.78 -20.06
N GLY A 7 -5.44 -13.47 -20.85
CA GLY A 7 -5.94 -14.33 -21.92
C GLY A 7 -7.45 -14.26 -22.08
N ILE A 8 -7.97 -15.15 -22.90
CA ILE A 8 -9.42 -15.35 -22.99
C ILE A 8 -9.88 -16.05 -21.71
N GLN A 9 -10.91 -15.50 -21.10
CA GLN A 9 -11.60 -16.08 -19.97
C GLN A 9 -12.84 -16.82 -20.47
N GLU A 10 -13.10 -18.02 -19.97
CA GLU A 10 -14.26 -18.83 -20.31
C GLU A 10 -15.08 -19.15 -19.06
N VAL A 11 -16.38 -18.84 -19.12
CA VAL A 11 -17.32 -19.07 -18.02
C VAL A 11 -18.54 -19.78 -18.55
N SER A 12 -18.92 -20.90 -17.92
CA SER A 12 -20.14 -21.63 -18.29
C SER A 12 -21.41 -20.92 -17.80
N GLY A 13 -22.51 -21.09 -18.55
CA GLY A 13 -23.84 -20.66 -18.12
C GLY A 13 -24.28 -21.30 -16.80
N GLN A 14 -23.77 -22.49 -16.47
CA GLN A 14 -23.98 -23.14 -15.17
C GLN A 14 -23.28 -22.39 -14.03
N GLN A 15 -22.03 -21.95 -14.22
CA GLN A 15 -21.32 -21.13 -13.22
C GLN A 15 -22.01 -19.78 -13.01
N ILE A 16 -22.46 -19.15 -14.10
CA ILE A 16 -23.22 -17.88 -14.06
C ILE A 16 -24.56 -18.06 -13.31
N ALA A 17 -25.28 -19.16 -13.57
CA ALA A 17 -26.50 -19.51 -12.85
C ALA A 17 -26.24 -19.77 -11.35
N ALA A 18 -25.18 -20.48 -11.01
CA ALA A 18 -24.78 -20.73 -9.63
C ALA A 18 -24.41 -19.44 -8.88
N ALA A 19 -23.92 -18.42 -9.59
CA ALA A 19 -23.60 -17.10 -9.05
C ALA A 19 -24.80 -16.13 -8.99
N GLY A 20 -26.01 -16.58 -9.35
CA GLY A 20 -27.26 -15.84 -9.14
C GLY A 20 -27.85 -15.17 -10.38
N ILE A 21 -27.24 -15.31 -11.57
CA ILE A 21 -27.81 -14.83 -12.83
C ILE A 21 -28.57 -15.97 -13.52
N ALA A 22 -29.90 -15.89 -13.56
CA ALA A 22 -30.72 -16.93 -14.18
C ALA A 22 -30.39 -17.14 -15.67
N THR A 23 -30.22 -18.39 -16.07
CA THR A 23 -30.13 -18.82 -17.47
C THR A 23 -31.39 -19.60 -17.86
N PRO A 24 -31.88 -19.50 -19.13
CA PRO A 24 -31.30 -18.76 -20.24
C PRO A 24 -31.47 -17.24 -20.14
N VAL A 25 -30.46 -16.52 -20.64
CA VAL A 25 -30.44 -15.05 -20.70
C VAL A 25 -30.12 -14.60 -22.12
N ASP A 26 -30.87 -13.62 -22.65
CA ASP A 26 -30.59 -13.07 -23.99
C ASP A 26 -29.18 -12.47 -24.01
N ALA A 27 -28.34 -12.87 -24.98
CA ALA A 27 -26.94 -12.46 -25.04
C ALA A 27 -26.77 -10.93 -25.06
N VAL A 28 -27.69 -10.22 -25.73
CA VAL A 28 -27.71 -8.75 -25.84
C VAL A 28 -28.05 -8.03 -24.52
N LYS A 29 -28.53 -8.74 -23.50
CA LYS A 29 -28.79 -8.20 -22.16
C LYS A 29 -27.64 -8.44 -21.17
N LEU A 30 -26.63 -9.19 -21.60
CA LEU A 30 -25.42 -9.37 -20.83
C LEU A 30 -24.55 -8.12 -20.99
N LYS A 31 -24.14 -7.53 -19.87
CA LYS A 31 -23.18 -6.42 -19.84
C LYS A 31 -22.06 -6.79 -18.89
N LEU A 32 -20.86 -6.93 -19.44
CA LEU A 32 -19.61 -7.10 -18.71
C LEU A 32 -18.93 -5.73 -18.60
N THR A 33 -18.49 -5.35 -17.40
CA THR A 33 -17.73 -4.11 -17.17
C THR A 33 -16.43 -4.35 -16.43
N TYR A 34 -15.43 -3.54 -16.74
CA TYR A 34 -14.15 -3.43 -16.05
C TYR A 34 -13.89 -1.95 -15.79
N LYS A 35 -13.82 -1.52 -14.51
CA LYS A 35 -13.68 -0.11 -14.10
C LYS A 35 -14.64 0.82 -14.88
N ASP A 36 -15.93 0.48 -14.87
CA ASP A 36 -17.03 1.09 -15.64
C ASP A 36 -16.97 1.04 -17.18
N GLN A 37 -15.88 0.54 -17.76
CA GLN A 37 -15.77 0.37 -19.20
C GLN A 37 -16.45 -0.94 -19.63
N VAL A 38 -17.24 -0.88 -20.71
CA VAL A 38 -17.90 -2.07 -21.26
C VAL A 38 -16.86 -2.95 -21.95
N VAL A 39 -16.86 -4.23 -21.62
CA VAL A 39 -16.01 -5.25 -22.25
C VAL A 39 -16.88 -6.11 -23.17
N ALA A 40 -16.45 -6.26 -24.42
CA ALA A 40 -17.14 -7.08 -25.40
C ALA A 40 -17.00 -8.58 -25.06
N LEU A 41 -18.12 -9.29 -25.14
CA LEU A 41 -18.21 -10.72 -24.82
C LEU A 41 -18.63 -11.54 -26.04
N GLN A 42 -18.23 -12.81 -26.06
CA GLN A 42 -18.68 -13.80 -27.02
C GLN A 42 -19.53 -14.83 -26.29
N VAL A 43 -20.72 -15.12 -26.80
CA VAL A 43 -21.54 -16.25 -26.34
C VAL A 43 -21.39 -17.39 -27.34
N LEU A 44 -20.92 -18.54 -26.88
CA LEU A 44 -20.87 -19.77 -27.67
C LEU A 44 -22.25 -20.45 -27.65
N ASP A 45 -23.18 -19.83 -28.39
CA ASP A 45 -24.58 -20.25 -28.54
C ASP A 45 -24.66 -21.47 -29.48
N GLY A 46 -24.65 -22.66 -28.89
CA GLY A 46 -24.59 -23.94 -29.61
C GLY A 46 -25.91 -24.30 -30.29
N ASN A 47 -27.01 -23.66 -29.92
CA ASN A 47 -28.34 -23.90 -30.47
C ASN A 47 -28.88 -22.74 -31.35
N SER A 48 -28.12 -21.64 -31.42
CA SER A 48 -28.40 -20.44 -32.21
C SER A 48 -29.70 -19.73 -31.85
N ASN A 49 -30.10 -19.73 -30.56
CA ASN A 49 -31.31 -19.06 -30.07
C ASN A 49 -31.09 -17.59 -29.65
N GLY A 50 -29.86 -17.07 -29.72
CA GLY A 50 -29.45 -15.73 -29.31
C GLY A 50 -29.31 -15.56 -27.79
N LYS A 51 -29.19 -16.64 -27.03
CA LYS A 51 -29.14 -16.66 -25.58
C LYS A 51 -27.90 -17.40 -25.09
N LEU A 52 -27.63 -17.24 -23.80
CA LEU A 52 -26.71 -18.05 -23.04
C LEU A 52 -27.54 -19.03 -22.18
N ASP A 53 -27.58 -20.29 -22.59
CA ASP A 53 -28.13 -21.42 -21.84
C ASP A 53 -27.14 -21.98 -20.81
N SER A 54 -27.62 -22.80 -19.86
CA SER A 54 -26.79 -23.35 -18.79
C SER A 54 -25.64 -24.26 -19.28
N ASN A 55 -25.79 -24.86 -20.46
CA ASN A 55 -24.81 -25.75 -21.09
C ASN A 55 -23.91 -25.02 -22.10
N GLU A 56 -24.03 -23.71 -22.22
CA GLU A 56 -23.25 -22.87 -23.14
C GLU A 56 -22.20 -22.08 -22.36
N THR A 57 -21.31 -21.40 -23.08
CA THR A 57 -20.20 -20.66 -22.47
C THR A 57 -20.15 -19.22 -22.97
N LEU A 58 -19.69 -18.35 -22.08
CA LEU A 58 -19.36 -16.96 -22.33
C LEU A 58 -17.85 -16.81 -22.32
N ARG A 59 -17.32 -16.05 -23.28
CA ARG A 59 -15.91 -15.68 -23.37
C ARG A 59 -15.70 -14.19 -23.38
N PHE A 60 -14.61 -13.72 -22.78
CA PHE A 60 -14.14 -12.34 -22.88
C PHE A 60 -12.62 -12.31 -22.82
N TYR A 61 -11.99 -11.25 -23.33
CA TYR A 61 -10.54 -11.07 -23.20
C TYR A 61 -10.21 -10.29 -21.93
N ALA A 62 -9.18 -10.72 -21.21
CA ALA A 62 -8.56 -9.97 -20.14
C ALA A 62 -7.07 -9.75 -20.49
N PRO A 63 -6.59 -8.50 -20.61
CA PRO A 63 -5.21 -8.21 -20.99
C PRO A 63 -4.15 -8.64 -19.96
N GLY A 64 -4.57 -9.15 -18.81
CA GLY A 64 -3.71 -9.36 -17.64
C GLY A 64 -4.14 -8.43 -16.52
N ALA A 65 -3.60 -8.68 -15.33
CA ALA A 65 -4.14 -8.15 -14.10
C ALA A 65 -3.03 -7.74 -13.14
N GLY A 66 -3.28 -6.67 -12.41
CA GLY A 66 -2.61 -6.35 -11.17
C GLY A 66 -2.18 -4.89 -11.07
N ASP A 67 -2.37 -4.33 -9.88
CA ASP A 67 -1.82 -3.04 -9.49
C ASP A 67 -0.95 -3.24 -8.24
N TYR A 68 -0.59 -2.15 -7.56
CA TYR A 68 0.22 -2.22 -6.36
C TYR A 68 -0.42 -3.08 -5.25
N TRP A 69 -1.75 -3.11 -5.15
CA TRP A 69 -2.49 -3.79 -4.07
C TRP A 69 -3.05 -5.16 -4.47
N ASN A 70 -3.29 -5.38 -5.76
CA ASN A 70 -4.07 -6.50 -6.26
C ASN A 70 -3.27 -7.37 -7.24
N ASN A 71 -3.35 -8.69 -7.10
CA ASN A 71 -2.76 -9.66 -8.05
C ASN A 71 -3.78 -10.19 -9.08
N HIS A 72 -4.97 -9.61 -9.11
CA HIS A 72 -6.09 -10.00 -9.95
C HIS A 72 -6.87 -8.74 -10.34
N GLU A 73 -7.81 -8.87 -11.27
CA GLU A 73 -8.77 -7.84 -11.62
C GLU A 73 -10.20 -8.36 -11.45
N VAL A 74 -11.14 -7.45 -11.20
CA VAL A 74 -12.56 -7.77 -11.07
C VAL A 74 -13.35 -7.26 -12.28
N TYR A 75 -14.11 -8.16 -12.89
CA TYR A 75 -15.04 -7.87 -13.99
C TYR A 75 -16.48 -8.14 -13.54
N TRP A 76 -17.37 -7.20 -13.77
CA TRP A 76 -18.77 -7.27 -13.30
C TRP A 76 -19.70 -7.68 -14.43
N LEU A 77 -20.40 -8.81 -14.29
CA LEU A 77 -21.41 -9.25 -15.25
C LEU A 77 -22.82 -8.95 -14.71
N THR A 78 -23.65 -8.33 -15.54
CA THR A 78 -25.08 -8.11 -15.27
C THR A 78 -25.93 -8.65 -16.43
N ALA A 79 -27.19 -9.03 -16.14
CA ALA A 79 -28.10 -9.66 -17.10
C ALA A 79 -29.27 -8.77 -17.56
N ASN A 80 -29.26 -7.49 -17.17
CA ASN A 80 -30.24 -6.49 -17.56
C ASN A 80 -29.58 -5.23 -18.16
N GLY A 81 -28.35 -5.37 -18.66
CA GLY A 81 -27.57 -4.27 -19.22
C GLY A 81 -27.46 -4.36 -20.74
N GLY A 82 -27.46 -3.23 -21.44
CA GLY A 82 -27.10 -3.20 -22.87
C GLY A 82 -25.58 -3.28 -23.04
N GLY A 83 -25.02 -4.48 -23.06
CA GLY A 83 -23.58 -4.70 -23.25
C GLY A 83 -23.15 -4.75 -24.72
N ALA A 84 -21.87 -5.08 -24.94
CA ALA A 84 -21.29 -5.25 -26.27
C ALA A 84 -20.97 -6.73 -26.51
N LEU A 85 -21.26 -7.22 -27.72
CA LEU A 85 -20.77 -8.51 -28.18
C LEU A 85 -19.49 -8.31 -28.99
N MET A 86 -18.60 -9.30 -29.00
CA MET A 86 -17.42 -9.29 -29.89
C MET A 86 -17.87 -9.23 -31.34
N ASP A 87 -17.26 -8.33 -32.12
CA ASP A 87 -17.45 -8.28 -33.56
C ASP A 87 -16.80 -9.50 -34.24
N GLU A 88 -17.21 -9.76 -35.49
CA GLU A 88 -16.59 -10.78 -36.32
C GLU A 88 -15.95 -10.15 -37.56
N ARG A 89 -14.70 -10.52 -37.84
CA ARG A 89 -13.97 -10.09 -39.04
C ARG A 89 -13.55 -11.30 -39.87
N ASN A 90 -13.89 -11.27 -41.15
CA ASN A 90 -13.47 -12.32 -42.09
C ASN A 90 -12.06 -12.01 -42.61
N VAL A 91 -11.12 -12.90 -42.33
CA VAL A 91 -9.69 -12.80 -42.66
C VAL A 91 -9.26 -13.87 -43.66
N ALA A 92 -10.18 -14.24 -44.57
CA ALA A 92 -9.89 -15.20 -45.62
C ALA A 92 -8.67 -14.76 -46.46
N PRO A 93 -7.71 -15.65 -46.72
CA PRO A 93 -6.45 -15.28 -47.37
C PRO A 93 -6.68 -14.85 -48.82
N GLY A 94 -6.07 -13.72 -49.20
CA GLY A 94 -6.04 -13.19 -50.56
C GLY A 94 -4.67 -13.37 -51.22
N ASP A 95 -4.14 -12.28 -51.77
CA ASP A 95 -2.90 -12.24 -52.55
C ASP A 95 -1.76 -11.47 -51.85
N ALA A 96 -1.94 -11.04 -50.60
CA ALA A 96 -0.91 -10.30 -49.88
C ALA A 96 0.38 -11.15 -49.71
N PRO A 97 1.55 -10.53 -49.48
CA PRO A 97 2.78 -11.29 -49.27
C PRO A 97 2.66 -12.26 -48.08
N LEU A 98 3.20 -13.47 -48.24
CA LEU A 98 3.16 -14.50 -47.20
C LEU A 98 4.21 -14.23 -46.12
N ARG A 99 3.83 -14.43 -44.86
CA ARG A 99 4.69 -14.29 -43.69
C ARG A 99 4.50 -15.48 -42.74
N THR A 100 5.59 -16.02 -42.24
CA THR A 100 5.63 -17.11 -41.25
C THR A 100 6.25 -16.66 -39.93
N THR A 101 6.45 -15.35 -39.77
CA THR A 101 7.07 -14.73 -38.60
C THR A 101 6.27 -13.54 -38.13
N ALA A 102 6.37 -13.22 -36.85
CA ALA A 102 5.70 -12.11 -36.20
C ALA A 102 6.61 -11.58 -35.07
N MET A 103 6.12 -10.60 -34.31
CA MET A 103 6.76 -10.18 -33.07
C MET A 103 5.99 -10.77 -31.89
N GLU A 104 6.70 -11.25 -30.88
CA GLU A 104 6.14 -11.54 -29.57
C GLU A 104 6.60 -10.45 -28.60
N THR A 105 5.69 -9.97 -27.76
CA THR A 105 5.96 -8.87 -26.82
C THR A 105 5.69 -9.31 -25.39
N GLY A 106 6.52 -8.84 -24.45
CA GLY A 106 6.30 -9.07 -23.03
C GLY A 106 6.93 -8.00 -22.16
N LEU A 107 6.64 -8.10 -20.87
CA LEU A 107 7.19 -7.25 -19.82
C LEU A 107 7.81 -8.16 -18.76
N TRP A 108 9.12 -8.00 -18.55
CA TRP A 108 9.83 -8.68 -17.47
C TRP A 108 9.87 -7.80 -16.22
N ARG A 109 9.58 -8.38 -15.06
CA ARG A 109 9.62 -7.77 -13.72
C ARG A 109 10.15 -8.79 -12.71
N ASN A 110 10.82 -8.32 -11.66
CA ASN A 110 11.33 -9.17 -10.58
C ASN A 110 11.55 -8.37 -9.30
N ASN A 111 10.48 -7.81 -8.75
CA ASN A 111 10.48 -6.90 -7.60
C ASN A 111 11.21 -7.51 -6.39
N LYS A 112 12.26 -6.83 -5.90
CA LYS A 112 13.15 -7.29 -4.83
C LYS A 112 13.66 -6.19 -3.90
N VAL A 113 13.75 -4.96 -4.40
CA VAL A 113 14.32 -3.83 -3.68
C VAL A 113 13.25 -2.76 -3.55
N TYR A 114 12.83 -2.48 -2.32
CA TYR A 114 11.91 -1.39 -2.04
C TYR A 114 12.69 -0.08 -1.80
N VAL A 115 12.29 1.00 -2.49
CA VAL A 115 12.88 2.34 -2.35
C VAL A 115 11.79 3.37 -2.14
N SER A 116 11.50 3.73 -0.89
CA SER A 116 10.39 4.61 -0.52
C SER A 116 10.45 6.02 -1.12
N GLN A 117 11.63 6.55 -1.47
CA GLN A 117 11.74 7.92 -1.98
C GLN A 117 11.40 8.07 -3.46
N TYR A 118 11.58 7.02 -4.24
CA TYR A 118 11.53 7.10 -5.70
C TYR A 118 10.51 6.09 -6.20
N PRO A 119 9.37 6.53 -6.74
CA PRO A 119 8.47 5.63 -7.44
C PRO A 119 9.05 5.24 -8.80
N GLY A 120 8.82 4.01 -9.24
CA GLY A 120 9.05 3.57 -10.61
C GLY A 120 8.04 4.20 -11.59
N PRO A 121 8.21 4.02 -12.90
CA PRO A 121 7.27 4.53 -13.90
C PRO A 121 5.83 4.01 -13.78
N ASP A 122 5.62 2.90 -13.06
CA ASP A 122 4.28 2.38 -12.74
C ASP A 122 3.73 2.87 -11.39
N SER A 123 4.41 3.84 -10.78
CA SER A 123 4.10 4.44 -9.48
C SER A 123 4.26 3.53 -8.26
N ASP A 124 4.74 2.28 -8.44
CA ASP A 124 5.18 1.48 -7.30
C ASP A 124 6.59 1.88 -6.84
N HIS A 125 7.08 1.28 -5.76
CA HIS A 125 8.38 1.58 -5.18
C HIS A 125 9.31 0.36 -5.19
N TRP A 126 9.01 -0.62 -6.04
CA TRP A 126 9.69 -1.90 -6.12
C TRP A 126 10.54 -2.01 -7.37
N TYR A 127 11.81 -2.30 -7.16
CA TYR A 127 12.79 -2.45 -8.22
C TYR A 127 13.35 -3.86 -8.23
N ALA A 128 13.76 -4.34 -9.39
CA ALA A 128 14.43 -5.61 -9.54
C ALA A 128 15.86 -5.59 -8.99
N GLN A 129 16.57 -4.46 -9.12
CA GLN A 129 17.93 -4.32 -8.62
C GLN A 129 18.35 -2.86 -8.45
N ASP A 130 19.10 -2.57 -7.39
CA ASP A 130 19.89 -1.35 -7.23
C ASP A 130 21.32 -1.57 -7.74
N MET A 131 21.66 -0.94 -8.86
CA MET A 131 22.97 -1.01 -9.51
C MET A 131 23.82 0.20 -9.12
N LYS A 132 24.95 -0.07 -8.44
CA LYS A 132 25.95 0.94 -8.04
C LYS A 132 27.30 0.59 -8.64
N ILE A 133 27.99 1.58 -9.20
CA ILE A 133 29.32 1.38 -9.76
C ILE A 133 30.23 2.58 -9.47
N ASP A 134 31.47 2.31 -9.05
CA ASP A 134 32.50 3.31 -8.80
C ASP A 134 33.43 3.45 -10.02
N PRO A 135 33.95 4.65 -10.33
CA PRO A 135 34.91 4.84 -11.42
C PRO A 135 36.15 3.93 -11.33
N GLY A 136 36.57 3.58 -10.11
CA GLY A 136 37.70 2.69 -9.86
C GLY A 136 37.52 1.26 -10.37
N ALA A 137 36.30 0.86 -10.72
CA ALA A 137 36.02 -0.44 -11.33
C ALA A 137 36.44 -0.52 -12.80
N GLN A 138 36.85 0.58 -13.44
CA GLN A 138 37.19 0.60 -14.86
C GLN A 138 38.24 -0.48 -15.21
N GLY A 139 37.89 -1.37 -16.14
CA GLY A 139 38.73 -2.49 -16.57
C GLY A 139 38.64 -3.75 -15.70
N GLN A 140 37.86 -3.73 -14.62
CA GLN A 140 37.54 -4.87 -13.75
C GLN A 140 36.13 -5.37 -14.06
N THR A 141 35.95 -6.07 -15.19
CA THR A 141 34.62 -6.42 -15.74
C THR A 141 33.75 -7.25 -14.80
N GLU A 142 34.37 -8.01 -13.93
CA GLU A 142 33.75 -8.85 -12.90
C GLU A 142 33.06 -8.03 -11.81
N ASP A 143 33.41 -6.75 -11.67
CA ASP A 143 32.79 -5.84 -10.69
C ASP A 143 31.58 -5.09 -11.27
N TYR A 144 31.26 -5.29 -12.56
CA TYR A 144 30.19 -4.53 -13.21
C TYR A 144 28.82 -5.09 -12.81
N PRO A 145 27.92 -4.28 -12.22
CA PRO A 145 26.58 -4.71 -11.86
C PRO A 145 25.85 -5.24 -13.09
N THR A 146 25.48 -6.52 -13.06
CA THR A 146 24.84 -7.20 -14.19
C THR A 146 23.59 -7.93 -13.73
N LEU A 147 22.48 -7.66 -14.41
CA LEU A 147 21.20 -8.33 -14.24
C LEU A 147 20.94 -9.26 -15.43
N THR A 148 20.66 -10.53 -15.17
CA THR A 148 20.18 -11.46 -16.21
C THR A 148 18.67 -11.63 -16.09
N MET A 149 17.95 -11.26 -17.13
CA MET A 149 16.50 -11.35 -17.23
C MET A 149 16.13 -12.59 -18.05
N GLN A 150 15.27 -13.44 -17.49
CA GLN A 150 14.70 -14.58 -18.22
C GLN A 150 13.42 -14.11 -18.93
N LEU A 151 13.30 -14.44 -20.21
CA LEU A 151 12.22 -14.01 -21.08
C LEU A 151 11.40 -15.23 -21.47
N ASP A 152 10.10 -15.18 -21.20
CA ASP A 152 9.17 -16.26 -21.46
C ASP A 152 8.57 -16.12 -22.87
N LEU A 153 9.32 -16.56 -23.90
CA LEU A 153 8.79 -16.67 -25.26
C LEU A 153 7.87 -17.89 -25.37
N ALA A 154 6.60 -17.66 -25.69
CA ALA A 154 5.61 -18.69 -26.00
C ALA A 154 5.84 -19.31 -27.38
N LEU A 155 6.37 -18.53 -28.33
CA LEU A 155 6.64 -18.98 -29.70
C LEU A 155 8.14 -19.18 -29.97
N PRO A 156 8.51 -20.09 -30.89
CA PRO A 156 9.91 -20.32 -31.21
C PRO A 156 10.55 -19.07 -31.81
N ALA A 157 11.78 -18.78 -31.40
CA ALA A 157 12.57 -17.67 -31.90
C ALA A 157 12.74 -17.72 -33.44
N ALA A 158 12.55 -16.57 -34.10
CA ALA A 158 12.87 -16.36 -35.50
C ALA A 158 14.08 -15.43 -35.68
N SER A 159 14.54 -15.30 -36.93
CA SER A 159 15.62 -14.38 -37.32
C SER A 159 15.17 -13.45 -38.44
N GLY A 160 15.95 -12.40 -38.71
CA GLY A 160 15.73 -11.47 -39.82
C GLY A 160 15.17 -10.10 -39.42
N THR A 161 14.57 -9.99 -38.24
CA THR A 161 14.18 -8.71 -37.62
C THR A 161 14.95 -8.57 -36.30
N PRO A 162 15.43 -7.37 -35.92
CA PRO A 162 16.04 -7.18 -34.61
C PRO A 162 15.02 -7.33 -33.48
N SER A 163 15.47 -7.81 -32.33
CA SER A 163 14.72 -7.69 -31.07
C SER A 163 14.81 -6.25 -30.55
N ILE A 164 13.77 -5.80 -29.87
CA ILE A 164 13.67 -4.48 -29.24
C ILE A 164 13.57 -4.68 -27.73
N PHE A 165 14.38 -3.94 -26.99
CA PHE A 165 14.39 -3.94 -25.52
C PHE A 165 14.26 -2.50 -25.03
N THR A 166 13.38 -2.28 -24.07
CA THR A 166 13.14 -0.99 -23.43
C THR A 166 13.14 -1.18 -21.91
N PRO A 167 14.31 -1.11 -21.25
CA PRO A 167 14.38 -1.15 -19.80
C PRO A 167 13.76 0.12 -19.20
N ASN A 168 13.04 -0.03 -18.11
CA ASN A 168 12.62 1.04 -17.23
C ASN A 168 13.68 1.20 -16.14
N LEU A 169 14.43 2.30 -16.21
CA LEU A 169 15.55 2.60 -15.33
C LEU A 169 15.29 3.92 -14.61
N LEU A 170 15.74 4.03 -13.36
CA LEU A 170 15.77 5.29 -12.63
C LEU A 170 17.20 5.59 -12.21
N THR A 171 17.73 6.75 -12.56
CA THR A 171 19.04 7.20 -12.06
C THR A 171 18.83 8.12 -10.87
N TYR A 172 19.63 7.99 -9.81
CA TYR A 172 19.52 8.82 -8.59
C TYR A 172 20.82 9.54 -8.19
N ILE A 173 21.89 9.37 -9.00
CA ILE A 173 23.15 10.13 -8.88
C ILE A 173 23.36 10.88 -10.21
N LYS A 174 23.75 12.15 -10.17
CA LYS A 174 24.12 12.86 -11.41
C LYS A 174 25.44 12.32 -11.94
N GLY A 175 25.45 11.92 -13.20
CA GLY A 175 26.62 11.35 -13.87
C GLY A 175 26.34 10.98 -15.33
N GLU A 176 27.37 10.48 -15.98
CA GLU A 176 27.29 9.87 -17.30
C GLU A 176 27.13 8.36 -17.16
N TYR A 177 26.03 7.84 -17.67
CA TYR A 177 25.65 6.43 -17.60
C TYR A 177 25.93 5.75 -18.94
N GLU A 178 26.58 4.58 -18.88
CA GLU A 178 26.68 3.64 -19.98
C GLU A 178 26.05 2.31 -19.54
N VAL A 179 25.06 1.83 -20.30
CA VAL A 179 24.39 0.56 -20.05
C VAL A 179 24.52 -0.34 -21.27
N GLN A 180 24.93 -1.58 -21.04
CA GLN A 180 25.13 -2.60 -22.06
C GLN A 180 24.02 -3.64 -21.99
N LEU A 181 23.34 -3.85 -23.11
CA LEU A 181 22.38 -4.92 -23.34
C LEU A 181 23.02 -6.01 -24.18
N LYS A 182 23.13 -7.21 -23.62
CA LYS A 182 23.75 -8.35 -24.30
C LYS A 182 22.73 -9.47 -24.55
N LEU A 183 22.59 -9.83 -25.82
CA LEU A 183 21.72 -10.89 -26.32
C LEU A 183 22.54 -11.86 -27.19
N ASN A 184 22.65 -13.12 -26.78
CA ASN A 184 23.37 -14.18 -27.52
C ASN A 184 24.76 -13.75 -28.07
N GLY A 185 25.52 -13.01 -27.27
CA GLY A 185 26.87 -12.54 -27.63
C GLY A 185 26.91 -11.23 -28.43
N THR A 186 25.78 -10.71 -28.87
CA THR A 186 25.67 -9.36 -29.44
C THR A 186 25.43 -8.36 -28.31
N THR A 187 26.24 -7.31 -28.25
CA THR A 187 26.08 -6.23 -27.26
C THR A 187 25.62 -4.94 -27.95
N LYS A 188 24.65 -4.27 -27.34
CA LYS A 188 24.20 -2.92 -27.68
C LYS A 188 24.41 -2.03 -26.47
N THR A 189 25.06 -0.88 -26.69
CA THR A 189 25.28 0.12 -25.66
C THR A 189 24.28 1.27 -25.82
N VAL A 190 23.73 1.74 -24.71
CA VAL A 190 22.93 2.96 -24.60
C VAL A 190 23.55 3.86 -23.52
N THR A 191 23.48 5.17 -23.72
CA THR A 191 24.10 6.14 -22.82
C THR A 191 23.14 7.24 -22.40
N ARG A 192 23.39 7.85 -21.25
CA ARG A 192 22.64 8.98 -20.71
C ARG A 192 23.56 9.90 -19.91
N ASP A 193 23.53 11.21 -20.20
CA ASP A 193 24.22 12.23 -19.40
C ASP A 193 23.20 12.99 -18.55
N THR A 194 23.30 12.87 -17.23
CA THR A 194 22.44 13.56 -16.25
C THR A 194 23.18 14.69 -15.51
N THR A 195 24.41 15.01 -15.90
CA THR A 195 25.25 16.00 -15.19
C THR A 195 24.65 17.40 -15.19
N LYS A 196 23.81 17.70 -16.19
CA LYS A 196 23.12 18.99 -16.37
C LYS A 196 21.64 18.95 -15.99
N ASP A 197 21.13 17.82 -15.56
CA ASP A 197 19.73 17.70 -15.15
C ASP A 197 19.49 18.60 -13.93
N ALA A 198 18.28 19.14 -13.80
CA ALA A 198 17.93 19.99 -12.66
C ALA A 198 18.02 19.19 -11.35
N VAL A 199 17.50 17.96 -11.38
CA VAL A 199 17.46 17.01 -10.26
C VAL A 199 18.35 15.79 -10.55
N ALA A 200 18.79 15.09 -9.51
CA ALA A 200 19.61 13.87 -9.68
C ALA A 200 18.77 12.63 -10.00
N VAL A 201 17.51 12.64 -9.58
CA VAL A 201 16.54 11.58 -9.75
C VAL A 201 15.83 11.77 -11.09
N SER A 202 15.89 10.78 -11.97
CA SER A 202 15.17 10.86 -13.24
C SER A 202 14.99 9.50 -13.90
N ASP A 203 13.83 9.28 -14.49
CA ASP A 203 13.52 8.09 -15.28
C ASP A 203 14.27 8.06 -16.61
N TRP A 204 14.58 6.86 -17.07
CA TRP A 204 15.25 6.59 -18.33
C TRP A 204 14.72 5.29 -18.95
N GLN A 205 14.17 5.43 -20.16
CA GLN A 205 13.60 4.33 -20.93
C GLN A 205 14.27 4.23 -22.31
N PRO A 206 15.55 3.82 -22.40
CA PRO A 206 16.23 3.76 -23.68
C PRO A 206 15.68 2.61 -24.53
N GLU A 207 15.33 2.86 -25.78
CA GLU A 207 15.05 1.78 -26.73
C GLU A 207 16.37 1.24 -27.32
N ALA A 208 16.53 -0.09 -27.29
CA ALA A 208 17.70 -0.76 -27.84
C ALA A 208 17.30 -1.87 -28.82
N SER A 209 17.64 -1.66 -30.09
CA SER A 209 17.53 -2.67 -31.14
C SER A 209 18.76 -3.57 -31.16
N VAL A 210 18.57 -4.88 -30.98
CA VAL A 210 19.63 -5.89 -30.90
C VAL A 210 19.36 -7.01 -31.91
N ASN A 211 20.34 -7.32 -32.75
CA ASN A 211 20.21 -8.43 -33.70
C ASN A 211 20.22 -9.78 -32.98
N GLY A 212 19.23 -10.62 -33.29
CA GLY A 212 19.06 -11.94 -32.71
C GLY A 212 17.88 -12.02 -31.75
N THR A 213 17.70 -13.21 -31.16
CA THR A 213 16.58 -13.57 -30.29
C THR A 213 17.08 -14.54 -29.22
N SER A 214 16.61 -14.42 -27.98
CA SER A 214 16.98 -15.32 -26.88
C SER A 214 15.91 -15.34 -25.78
N ASN A 215 15.89 -16.41 -24.99
CA ASN A 215 15.08 -16.49 -23.76
C ASN A 215 15.77 -15.80 -22.59
N SER A 216 16.92 -15.16 -22.80
CA SER A 216 17.59 -14.38 -21.76
C SER A 216 18.33 -13.18 -22.32
N VAL A 217 18.30 -12.07 -21.59
CA VAL A 217 19.05 -10.84 -21.91
C VAL A 217 19.81 -10.37 -20.67
N GLN A 218 21.01 -9.85 -20.85
CA GLN A 218 21.81 -9.28 -19.77
C GLN A 218 21.82 -7.76 -19.89
N LEU A 219 21.62 -7.07 -18.77
CA LEU A 219 21.76 -5.63 -18.61
C LEU A 219 22.92 -5.37 -17.66
N THR A 220 23.93 -4.63 -18.13
CA THR A 220 25.14 -4.32 -17.35
C THR A 220 25.34 -2.82 -17.27
N LEU A 221 25.51 -2.29 -16.05
CA LEU A 221 25.94 -0.91 -15.81
C LEU A 221 27.48 -0.86 -15.88
N VAL A 222 28.02 0.02 -16.73
CA VAL A 222 29.46 0.15 -16.97
C VAL A 222 30.00 1.38 -16.21
N PRO A 223 31.20 1.31 -15.60
CA PRO A 223 31.80 2.47 -14.92
C PRO A 223 32.10 3.60 -15.90
N GLY A 224 31.66 4.81 -15.55
CA GLY A 224 32.07 6.07 -16.16
C GLY A 224 33.10 6.83 -15.31
N ASP A 225 33.30 8.12 -15.61
CA ASP A 225 34.24 8.99 -14.88
C ASP A 225 33.73 9.42 -13.49
N THR A 226 32.45 9.17 -13.19
CA THR A 226 31.79 9.47 -11.91
C THR A 226 31.05 8.25 -11.38
N ALA A 227 30.80 8.21 -10.07
CA ALA A 227 30.01 7.14 -9.47
C ALA A 227 28.60 7.13 -10.07
N GLY A 228 28.11 5.94 -10.43
CA GLY A 228 26.78 5.72 -10.98
C GLY A 228 25.87 5.01 -9.98
N GLY A 229 24.61 5.45 -9.91
CA GLY A 229 23.57 4.82 -9.11
C GLY A 229 22.26 4.76 -9.89
N MET A 230 21.79 3.55 -10.18
CA MET A 230 20.64 3.29 -11.02
C MET A 230 19.78 2.15 -10.48
N LEU A 231 18.48 2.33 -10.44
CA LEU A 231 17.50 1.27 -10.15
C LEU A 231 16.97 0.69 -11.47
N VAL A 232 16.82 -0.62 -11.51
CA VAL A 232 16.17 -1.35 -12.62
C VAL A 232 14.78 -1.77 -12.17
N ASP A 233 13.74 -1.23 -12.80
CA ASP A 233 12.35 -1.54 -12.49
C ASP A 233 11.90 -2.77 -13.29
N SER A 234 11.84 -2.63 -14.62
CA SER A 234 11.28 -3.63 -15.52
C SER A 234 11.90 -3.55 -16.91
N MET A 235 11.57 -4.51 -17.79
CA MET A 235 12.05 -4.55 -19.17
C MET A 235 10.92 -4.94 -20.10
N ALA A 236 10.45 -3.98 -20.90
CA ALA A 236 9.60 -4.30 -22.04
C ALA A 236 10.47 -4.87 -23.16
N TRP A 237 9.99 -5.92 -23.82
CA TRP A 237 10.71 -6.57 -24.91
C TRP A 237 9.77 -6.94 -26.05
N ALA A 238 10.30 -6.89 -27.27
CA ALA A 238 9.66 -7.40 -28.47
C ALA A 238 10.69 -8.22 -29.26
N GLN A 239 10.41 -9.49 -29.52
CA GLN A 239 11.34 -10.38 -30.21
C GLN A 239 10.68 -11.04 -31.42
N PRO A 240 11.43 -11.28 -32.51
CA PRO A 240 10.88 -11.98 -33.68
C PRO A 240 10.70 -13.47 -33.37
N VAL A 241 9.54 -13.98 -33.72
CA VAL A 241 9.14 -15.37 -33.51
C VAL A 241 8.60 -15.98 -34.79
N SER A 242 8.72 -17.30 -34.92
CA SER A 242 8.03 -18.06 -35.96
C SER A 242 6.60 -18.31 -35.53
N LEU A 243 5.67 -18.27 -36.48
CA LEU A 243 4.25 -18.57 -36.26
C LEU A 243 3.98 -20.08 -36.15
N ASP A 244 4.80 -20.75 -35.34
CA ASP A 244 4.67 -22.15 -34.98
C ASP A 244 4.14 -22.23 -33.54
N MET A 245 2.88 -22.62 -33.40
CA MET A 245 2.17 -22.59 -32.13
C MET A 245 2.54 -23.76 -31.21
N GLY A 246 3.29 -24.76 -31.68
CA GLY A 246 3.75 -25.88 -30.84
C GLY A 246 2.63 -26.68 -30.16
N ASN A 247 1.43 -26.72 -30.75
CA ASN A 247 0.20 -27.26 -30.17
C ASN A 247 -0.21 -26.56 -28.86
N SER A 248 0.02 -25.24 -28.78
CA SER A 248 -0.31 -24.37 -27.67
C SER A 248 -0.94 -23.06 -28.15
N GLY A 249 -1.47 -22.25 -27.24
CA GLY A 249 -1.94 -20.90 -27.50
C GLY A 249 -0.83 -19.87 -27.29
N ALA A 250 -0.88 -18.78 -28.05
CA ALA A 250 0.10 -17.70 -27.98
C ALA A 250 -0.52 -16.35 -28.35
N VAL A 251 0.17 -15.28 -27.95
CA VAL A 251 -0.10 -13.90 -28.37
C VAL A 251 1.06 -13.44 -29.26
N PHE A 252 0.75 -12.84 -30.40
CA PHE A 252 1.77 -12.28 -31.29
C PHE A 252 1.24 -11.01 -31.96
N GLN A 253 2.14 -10.07 -32.23
CA GLN A 253 1.86 -8.85 -32.95
C GLN A 253 2.25 -9.02 -34.42
N GLY A 254 1.35 -8.63 -35.31
CA GLY A 254 1.63 -8.49 -36.73
C GLY A 254 2.69 -7.42 -37.01
N VAL A 255 2.88 -7.11 -38.28
CA VAL A 255 3.73 -6.01 -38.73
C VAL A 255 2.95 -5.11 -39.67
N ASP A 256 3.35 -3.84 -39.77
CA ASP A 256 2.73 -2.87 -40.66
C ASP A 256 2.65 -3.38 -42.12
N GLY A 257 1.51 -3.12 -42.75
CA GLY A 257 1.16 -3.58 -44.10
C GLY A 257 0.16 -4.73 -44.10
N SER A 258 -0.35 -5.06 -45.29
CA SER A 258 -1.23 -6.22 -45.46
C SER A 258 -0.40 -7.48 -45.68
N TRP A 259 -0.65 -8.53 -44.90
CA TRP A 259 0.14 -9.77 -44.92
C TRP A 259 -0.74 -11.00 -44.80
N ARG A 260 -0.33 -12.08 -45.47
CA ARG A 260 -0.84 -13.43 -45.22
C ARG A 260 0.00 -14.11 -44.16
N TYR A 261 -0.53 -14.25 -42.95
CA TYR A 261 0.12 -14.95 -41.85
C TYR A 261 -0.17 -16.44 -41.93
N LYS A 262 0.86 -17.26 -42.14
CA LYS A 262 0.76 -18.72 -42.15
C LYS A 262 1.22 -19.31 -40.82
N LEU A 263 0.29 -19.94 -40.13
CA LEU A 263 0.47 -20.60 -38.85
C LEU A 263 0.83 -22.09 -39.04
N SER A 264 1.52 -22.68 -38.07
CA SER A 264 1.75 -24.13 -38.00
C SER A 264 1.51 -24.69 -36.60
N ASN A 265 1.28 -26.00 -36.52
CA ASN A 265 1.06 -26.75 -35.27
C ASN A 265 0.01 -26.09 -34.34
N LEU A 266 -1.12 -25.66 -34.90
CA LEU A 266 -2.21 -25.10 -34.11
C LEU A 266 -2.81 -26.16 -33.16
N PRO A 267 -3.16 -25.78 -31.92
CA PRO A 267 -3.84 -26.68 -31.01
C PRO A 267 -5.24 -27.03 -31.50
N GLY A 268 -5.75 -28.20 -31.12
CA GLY A 268 -7.14 -28.57 -31.43
C GLY A 268 -8.16 -27.62 -30.77
N GLY A 269 -9.21 -27.26 -31.50
CA GLY A 269 -10.29 -26.40 -30.97
C GLY A 269 -9.90 -24.93 -30.75
N TYR A 270 -8.79 -24.48 -31.35
CA TYR A 270 -8.36 -23.09 -31.27
C TYR A 270 -9.39 -22.11 -31.82
N VAL A 271 -9.34 -20.89 -31.31
CA VAL A 271 -10.03 -19.72 -31.84
C VAL A 271 -9.00 -18.61 -32.00
N LEU A 272 -9.08 -17.88 -33.12
CA LEU A 272 -8.23 -16.73 -33.40
C LEU A 272 -8.99 -15.44 -33.08
N TYR A 273 -8.37 -14.56 -32.30
CA TYR A 273 -8.88 -13.24 -31.99
C TYR A 273 -7.89 -12.15 -32.42
N ASP A 274 -8.41 -10.99 -32.81
CA ASP A 274 -7.69 -9.73 -32.75
C ASP A 274 -8.01 -9.09 -31.38
N ILE A 275 -6.96 -8.86 -30.59
CA ILE A 275 -6.99 -8.31 -29.23
C ILE A 275 -6.28 -6.94 -29.17
N THR A 276 -6.19 -6.25 -30.31
CA THR A 276 -5.57 -4.91 -30.39
C THR A 276 -6.29 -3.92 -29.47
N ASP A 277 -7.61 -3.96 -29.44
CA ASP A 277 -8.43 -3.32 -28.40
C ASP A 277 -8.79 -4.35 -27.33
N PRO A 278 -8.26 -4.25 -26.10
CA PRO A 278 -8.53 -5.22 -25.05
C PRO A 278 -9.98 -5.18 -24.54
N LEU A 279 -10.71 -4.08 -24.73
CA LEU A 279 -12.12 -3.94 -24.35
C LEU A 279 -13.06 -4.42 -25.46
N ALA A 280 -12.61 -4.41 -26.71
CA ALA A 280 -13.40 -4.84 -27.87
C ALA A 280 -12.65 -5.85 -28.75
N PRO A 281 -12.29 -7.04 -28.22
CA PRO A 281 -11.68 -8.09 -29.02
C PRO A 281 -12.62 -8.55 -30.16
N VAL A 282 -12.02 -8.92 -31.29
CA VAL A 282 -12.73 -9.31 -32.52
C VAL A 282 -12.45 -10.78 -32.81
N HIS A 283 -13.51 -11.55 -33.07
CA HIS A 283 -13.39 -12.95 -33.49
C HIS A 283 -13.04 -13.03 -34.99
N LEU A 284 -11.89 -13.63 -35.31
CA LEU A 284 -11.43 -13.74 -36.69
C LEU A 284 -11.86 -15.07 -37.30
N ARG A 285 -12.60 -15.00 -38.42
CA ARG A 285 -13.11 -16.16 -39.16
C ARG A 285 -12.53 -16.23 -40.58
N GLY A 286 -12.70 -17.37 -41.24
CA GLY A 286 -12.37 -17.53 -42.66
C GLY A 286 -10.91 -17.93 -42.97
N MET A 287 -10.09 -18.17 -41.93
CA MET A 287 -8.76 -18.77 -42.09
C MET A 287 -8.85 -20.08 -42.90
N ASN A 288 -7.95 -20.25 -43.86
CA ASN A 288 -7.88 -21.42 -44.73
C ASN A 288 -6.42 -21.84 -44.94
N ASP A 289 -6.15 -23.15 -45.01
CA ASP A 289 -4.79 -23.71 -45.05
C ASP A 289 -3.87 -23.10 -43.96
N LEU A 290 -4.40 -22.97 -42.73
CA LEU A 290 -3.73 -22.35 -41.58
C LEU A 290 -3.22 -20.92 -41.86
N THR A 291 -3.82 -20.24 -42.83
CA THR A 291 -3.40 -18.93 -43.31
C THR A 291 -4.56 -17.94 -43.23
N PHE A 292 -4.29 -16.74 -42.74
CA PHE A 292 -5.22 -15.62 -42.73
C PHE A 292 -4.56 -14.36 -43.30
N GLU A 293 -5.34 -13.44 -43.85
CA GLU A 293 -4.87 -12.14 -44.37
C GLU A 293 -5.48 -10.99 -43.57
N ASP A 294 -4.65 -10.04 -43.16
CA ASP A 294 -5.09 -8.88 -42.39
C ASP A 294 -4.13 -7.68 -42.55
N GLY A 295 -4.53 -6.49 -42.07
CA GLY A 295 -3.82 -5.21 -42.19
C GLY A 295 -4.63 -4.14 -42.97
N PRO A 296 -4.06 -2.96 -43.28
CA PRO A 296 -2.64 -2.62 -43.27
C PRO A 296 -2.09 -2.17 -41.90
N ASP A 297 -2.96 -1.93 -40.92
CA ASP A 297 -2.53 -1.54 -39.58
C ASP A 297 -1.99 -2.74 -38.80
N THR A 298 -1.04 -2.49 -37.89
CA THR A 298 -0.54 -3.54 -37.00
C THR A 298 -1.61 -3.95 -35.99
N HIS A 299 -1.88 -5.24 -35.92
CA HIS A 299 -2.80 -5.85 -34.95
C HIS A 299 -2.07 -6.83 -34.02
N THR A 300 -2.63 -7.02 -32.83
CA THR A 300 -2.20 -8.06 -31.88
C THR A 300 -3.19 -9.21 -31.92
N TYR A 301 -2.69 -10.42 -32.17
CA TYR A 301 -3.50 -11.62 -32.32
C TYR A 301 -3.32 -12.57 -31.13
N LEU A 302 -4.37 -13.32 -30.82
CA LEU A 302 -4.35 -14.39 -29.82
C LEU A 302 -4.92 -15.68 -30.41
N ILE A 303 -4.18 -16.77 -30.25
CA ILE A 303 -4.66 -18.14 -30.47
C ILE A 303 -5.06 -18.73 -29.13
N SER A 304 -6.32 -19.14 -28.97
CA SER A 304 -6.83 -19.70 -27.71
C SER A 304 -6.41 -21.17 -27.53
N HIS A 305 -5.96 -21.53 -26.34
CA HIS A 305 -5.68 -22.89 -25.94
C HIS A 305 -5.85 -23.05 -24.43
N LEU A 306 -6.36 -24.22 -24.02
CA LEU A 306 -6.44 -24.60 -22.61
C LEU A 306 -5.04 -24.52 -21.98
N ASP A 307 -4.94 -24.05 -20.75
CA ASP A 307 -3.70 -23.94 -19.97
C ASP A 307 -2.71 -22.82 -20.36
N THR A 308 -2.85 -22.15 -21.52
CA THR A 308 -1.92 -21.05 -21.89
C THR A 308 -2.56 -19.72 -22.25
N THR A 309 -3.71 -19.71 -22.91
CA THR A 309 -4.38 -18.45 -23.33
C THR A 309 -5.89 -18.49 -23.16
N LEU A 310 -6.42 -19.60 -22.64
CA LEU A 310 -7.83 -19.80 -22.29
C LEU A 310 -7.91 -20.28 -20.83
N PHE A 311 -8.51 -19.46 -19.98
CA PHE A 311 -8.55 -19.66 -18.54
C PHE A 311 -9.98 -19.60 -18.00
N VAL A 312 -10.20 -20.15 -16.81
CA VAL A 312 -11.48 -20.09 -16.12
C VAL A 312 -11.32 -19.18 -14.90
N PRO A 313 -11.97 -17.99 -14.87
CA PRO A 313 -11.87 -17.09 -13.73
C PRO A 313 -12.70 -17.62 -12.55
N GLN A 314 -12.46 -17.09 -11.35
CA GLN A 314 -13.38 -17.34 -10.25
C GLN A 314 -14.69 -16.58 -10.48
N VAL A 315 -15.80 -17.27 -10.24
CA VAL A 315 -17.15 -16.73 -10.42
C VAL A 315 -17.79 -16.58 -9.05
N VAL A 316 -17.88 -15.33 -8.59
CA VAL A 316 -18.44 -14.97 -7.30
C VAL A 316 -19.79 -14.29 -7.55
N GLY A 317 -20.84 -14.77 -6.88
CA GLY A 317 -22.13 -14.12 -6.88
C GLY A 317 -22.12 -12.89 -5.99
N HIS A 318 -22.66 -11.79 -6.48
CA HIS A 318 -22.77 -10.54 -5.73
C HIS A 318 -24.22 -10.07 -5.76
N SER A 319 -24.74 -9.67 -4.59
CA SER A 319 -26.04 -9.03 -4.47
C SER A 319 -25.83 -7.52 -4.40
N PRO A 320 -26.47 -6.71 -5.25
CA PRO A 320 -26.31 -5.26 -5.23
C PRO A 320 -26.54 -4.72 -3.82
N LEU A 321 -25.53 -4.06 -3.27
CA LEU A 321 -25.67 -3.40 -1.99
C LEU A 321 -26.30 -2.02 -2.18
N THR A 322 -27.16 -1.62 -1.25
CA THR A 322 -27.66 -0.25 -1.17
C THR A 322 -27.43 0.25 0.24
N PHE A 323 -26.59 1.26 0.37
CA PHE A 323 -26.47 1.99 1.62
C PHE A 323 -27.68 2.92 1.78
N ASN A 324 -28.36 2.82 2.92
CA ASN A 324 -29.49 3.70 3.20
C ASN A 324 -28.99 5.11 3.52
N ALA A 325 -29.31 6.07 2.66
CA ALA A 325 -29.05 7.49 2.89
C ALA A 325 -29.85 8.05 4.09
N ASN A 326 -29.41 9.20 4.63
CA ASN A 326 -30.09 9.95 5.71
C ASN A 326 -30.29 9.17 7.01
N LYS A 327 -29.25 8.46 7.47
CA LYS A 327 -29.25 7.70 8.73
C LYS A 327 -28.21 8.27 9.68
N GLN A 328 -28.57 8.69 10.88
CA GLN A 328 -27.55 9.13 11.86
C GLN A 328 -26.70 7.95 12.36
N VAL A 329 -25.39 8.03 12.19
CA VAL A 329 -24.39 7.07 12.73
C VAL A 329 -23.25 7.88 13.32
N ASP A 330 -22.90 7.68 14.59
CA ASP A 330 -21.82 8.43 15.24
C ASP A 330 -20.43 7.88 14.85
N ALA A 331 -20.30 6.54 14.72
CA ALA A 331 -19.05 5.91 14.31
C ALA A 331 -19.23 4.63 13.48
N VAL A 332 -18.30 4.41 12.57
CA VAL A 332 -18.22 3.19 11.74
C VAL A 332 -16.98 2.37 12.05
N TYR A 333 -17.11 1.05 12.08
CA TYR A 333 -16.02 0.10 12.25
C TYR A 333 -15.89 -0.70 10.97
N ILE A 334 -14.83 -0.47 10.20
CA ILE A 334 -14.60 -1.07 8.89
C ILE A 334 -13.65 -2.26 9.10
N ALA A 335 -14.09 -3.46 8.76
CA ALA A 335 -13.36 -4.69 9.04
C ALA A 335 -13.62 -5.74 7.94
N PRO A 336 -12.74 -6.72 7.72
CA PRO A 336 -13.11 -7.95 7.02
C PRO A 336 -14.32 -8.62 7.67
N ALA A 337 -15.22 -9.20 6.89
CA ALA A 337 -16.42 -9.89 7.39
C ALA A 337 -16.14 -10.88 8.55
N GLY A 338 -15.00 -11.58 8.51
CA GLY A 338 -14.60 -12.54 9.54
C GLY A 338 -14.27 -11.90 10.91
N TYR A 339 -13.96 -10.61 10.97
CA TYR A 339 -13.60 -9.89 12.19
C TYR A 339 -14.82 -9.24 12.86
N ILE A 340 -15.88 -8.95 12.11
CA ILE A 340 -17.08 -8.26 12.61
C ILE A 340 -17.69 -8.94 13.85
N PRO A 341 -17.84 -10.28 13.93
CA PRO A 341 -18.38 -10.91 15.13
C PRO A 341 -17.57 -10.62 16.41
N ALA A 342 -16.24 -10.49 16.29
CA ALA A 342 -15.37 -10.21 17.43
C ALA A 342 -15.46 -8.75 17.92
N LEU A 343 -16.01 -7.84 17.11
CA LEU A 343 -16.28 -6.44 17.49
C LEU A 343 -17.53 -6.29 18.38
N ALA A 344 -18.44 -7.27 18.40
CA ALA A 344 -19.74 -7.14 19.05
C ALA A 344 -19.68 -6.62 20.49
N PRO A 345 -18.76 -7.07 21.38
CA PRO A 345 -18.68 -6.55 22.74
C PRO A 345 -18.35 -5.05 22.82
N LEU A 346 -17.51 -4.54 21.91
CA LEU A 346 -17.18 -3.11 21.84
C LEU A 346 -18.37 -2.31 21.29
N LEU A 347 -19.00 -2.79 20.23
CA LEU A 347 -20.18 -2.12 19.65
C LEU A 347 -21.33 -2.03 20.65
N ASP A 348 -21.58 -3.08 21.43
CA ASP A 348 -22.58 -3.08 22.48
C ASP A 348 -22.18 -2.14 23.63
N HIS A 349 -20.89 -2.04 23.95
CA HIS A 349 -20.40 -1.04 24.90
C HIS A 349 -20.66 0.39 24.42
N ARG A 350 -20.37 0.71 23.15
CA ARG A 350 -20.64 2.04 22.56
C ARG A 350 -22.13 2.36 22.53
N ARG A 351 -22.98 1.40 22.17
CA ARG A 351 -24.45 1.55 22.26
C ARG A 351 -24.91 1.83 23.69
N SER A 352 -24.30 1.18 24.69
CA SER A 352 -24.61 1.43 26.11
C SER A 352 -24.21 2.83 26.58
N GLN A 353 -23.22 3.44 25.92
CA GLN A 353 -22.80 4.84 26.14
C GLN A 353 -23.65 5.85 25.35
N GLY A 354 -24.60 5.38 24.52
CA GLY A 354 -25.51 6.22 23.75
C GLY A 354 -25.07 6.51 22.32
N TYR A 355 -24.00 5.89 21.82
CA TYR A 355 -23.58 6.02 20.43
C TYR A 355 -24.36 5.10 19.50
N THR A 356 -24.65 5.60 18.30
CA THR A 356 -25.09 4.80 17.16
C THR A 356 -23.88 4.35 16.36
N VAL A 357 -23.61 3.04 16.32
CA VAL A 357 -22.42 2.48 15.67
C VAL A 357 -22.77 1.36 14.68
N GLU A 358 -22.03 1.32 13.58
CA GLU A 358 -22.16 0.31 12.52
C GLU A 358 -20.83 -0.38 12.26
N ALA A 359 -20.88 -1.69 12.02
CA ALA A 359 -19.74 -2.46 11.52
C ALA A 359 -19.97 -2.83 10.06
N ILE A 360 -18.98 -2.58 9.22
CA ILE A 360 -19.09 -2.68 7.77
C ILE A 360 -17.99 -3.58 7.25
N ASP A 361 -18.36 -4.53 6.39
CA ASP A 361 -17.41 -5.37 5.68
C ASP A 361 -16.63 -4.53 4.67
N VAL A 362 -15.31 -4.50 4.77
CA VAL A 362 -14.46 -3.73 3.86
C VAL A 362 -14.65 -4.14 2.40
N GLN A 363 -14.90 -5.42 2.12
CA GLN A 363 -15.15 -5.88 0.75
C GLN A 363 -16.37 -5.20 0.13
N THR A 364 -17.37 -4.86 0.96
CA THR A 364 -18.55 -4.13 0.48
C THR A 364 -18.21 -2.71 0.04
N LEU A 365 -17.19 -2.08 0.64
CA LEU A 365 -16.69 -0.78 0.22
C LEU A 365 -15.90 -0.88 -1.09
N TYR A 366 -15.04 -1.89 -1.21
CA TYR A 366 -14.33 -2.18 -2.46
C TYR A 366 -15.30 -2.45 -3.61
N ASP A 367 -16.34 -3.26 -3.40
CA ASP A 367 -17.36 -3.55 -4.42
C ASP A 367 -18.11 -2.29 -4.87
N ALA A 368 -18.38 -1.35 -3.97
CA ALA A 368 -19.20 -0.17 -4.23
C ALA A 368 -18.40 1.05 -4.76
N TRP A 369 -17.15 1.24 -4.33
CA TRP A 369 -16.33 2.40 -4.69
C TRP A 369 -15.00 2.06 -5.38
N GLY A 370 -14.48 0.84 -5.22
CA GLY A 370 -13.20 0.39 -5.81
C GLY A 370 -13.36 -0.63 -6.93
N TYR A 371 -14.55 -0.79 -7.51
CA TYR A 371 -14.85 -1.79 -8.54
C TYR A 371 -14.56 -3.25 -8.14
N GLY A 372 -14.59 -3.55 -6.83
CA GLY A 372 -14.26 -4.85 -6.24
C GLY A 372 -12.78 -5.05 -5.91
N MET A 373 -11.93 -4.05 -6.19
CA MET A 373 -10.49 -4.08 -5.96
C MET A 373 -10.13 -3.51 -4.60
N ILE A 374 -9.05 -4.01 -3.98
CA ILE A 374 -8.47 -3.38 -2.79
C ILE A 374 -7.91 -2.02 -3.21
N GLU A 375 -8.51 -0.96 -2.68
CA GLU A 375 -8.12 0.42 -3.00
C GLU A 375 -8.36 1.32 -1.77
N PRO A 376 -7.32 2.01 -1.25
CA PRO A 376 -7.49 2.97 -0.15
C PRO A 376 -8.56 4.03 -0.44
N ASP A 377 -8.60 4.51 -1.68
CA ASP A 377 -9.54 5.56 -2.10
C ASP A 377 -11.01 5.11 -2.04
N ALA A 378 -11.30 3.81 -2.20
CA ALA A 378 -12.66 3.27 -2.02
C ALA A 378 -13.17 3.43 -0.58
N ILE A 379 -12.30 3.23 0.41
CA ILE A 379 -12.64 3.44 1.82
C ILE A 379 -12.82 4.93 2.10
N ARG A 380 -11.94 5.79 1.58
CA ARG A 380 -12.05 7.24 1.75
C ARG A 380 -13.33 7.77 1.12
N ASP A 381 -13.68 7.35 -0.09
CA ASP A 381 -14.90 7.80 -0.76
C ASP A 381 -16.16 7.34 -0.03
N PHE A 382 -16.15 6.14 0.57
CA PHE A 382 -17.20 5.75 1.50
C PHE A 382 -17.26 6.70 2.72
N LEU A 383 -16.13 7.03 3.35
CA LEU A 383 -16.12 7.92 4.51
C LEU A 383 -16.60 9.33 4.16
N ARG A 384 -16.27 9.85 2.98
CA ARG A 384 -16.80 11.12 2.44
C ARG A 384 -18.32 11.05 2.29
N TRP A 385 -18.80 9.98 1.67
CA TRP A 385 -20.23 9.74 1.51
C TRP A 385 -20.94 9.62 2.87
N ALA A 386 -20.38 8.86 3.80
CA ALA A 386 -20.96 8.62 5.13
C ALA A 386 -20.93 9.88 6.01
N ALA A 387 -19.93 10.75 5.89
CA ALA A 387 -19.93 12.03 6.59
C ALA A 387 -21.11 12.92 6.16
N VAL A 388 -21.44 12.93 4.87
CA VAL A 388 -22.57 13.72 4.34
C VAL A 388 -23.92 13.05 4.63
N GLU A 389 -24.03 11.75 4.38
CA GLU A 389 -25.30 11.03 4.43
C GLU A 389 -25.66 10.53 5.83
N TRP A 390 -24.65 10.29 6.67
CA TRP A 390 -24.82 9.72 8.02
C TRP A 390 -24.33 10.59 9.17
N ASP A 391 -23.65 11.72 8.90
CA ASP A 391 -23.10 12.62 9.93
C ASP A 391 -22.11 11.91 10.88
N ILE A 392 -21.28 11.01 10.33
CA ILE A 392 -20.27 10.29 11.11
C ILE A 392 -19.24 11.24 11.70
N GLN A 393 -18.85 10.99 12.96
CA GLN A 393 -17.79 11.73 13.66
C GLN A 393 -16.50 10.92 13.77
N SER A 394 -16.59 9.60 13.61
CA SER A 394 -15.45 8.71 13.78
C SER A 394 -15.49 7.46 12.92
N ALA A 395 -14.31 6.97 12.56
CA ALA A 395 -14.12 5.67 11.93
C ALA A 395 -13.01 4.88 12.63
N VAL A 396 -13.15 3.55 12.67
CA VAL A 396 -12.09 2.62 13.10
C VAL A 396 -11.81 1.62 11.99
N LEU A 397 -10.56 1.58 11.53
CA LEU A 397 -10.06 0.59 10.57
C LEU A 397 -9.61 -0.66 11.34
N VAL A 398 -10.30 -1.78 11.16
CA VAL A 398 -10.07 -3.03 11.90
C VAL A 398 -9.42 -4.04 10.99
N SER A 399 -8.14 -3.82 10.72
CA SER A 399 -7.21 -4.75 10.10
C SER A 399 -5.83 -4.13 10.15
N ASP A 400 -4.82 -4.99 10.12
CA ASP A 400 -3.49 -4.60 9.71
C ASP A 400 -3.40 -4.28 8.20
N GLY A 401 -2.24 -3.79 7.76
CA GLY A 401 -1.91 -3.52 6.36
C GLY A 401 -0.39 -3.59 6.14
N THR A 402 0.07 -3.51 4.89
CA THR A 402 1.50 -3.65 4.55
C THR A 402 1.88 -2.73 3.38
N ARG A 403 3.17 -2.35 3.27
CA ARG A 403 3.75 -1.79 2.03
C ARG A 403 4.21 -2.85 1.03
N ASP A 404 4.09 -4.12 1.39
CA ASP A 404 4.52 -5.26 0.59
C ASP A 404 3.38 -6.28 0.46
N PRO A 405 2.31 -5.94 -0.27
CA PRO A 405 1.12 -6.80 -0.37
C PRO A 405 1.38 -8.14 -1.07
N PHE A 406 2.46 -8.24 -1.84
CA PHE A 406 2.88 -9.47 -2.51
C PHE A 406 4.00 -10.22 -1.78
N ASN A 407 4.43 -9.71 -0.63
CA ASN A 407 5.45 -10.29 0.23
C ASN A 407 6.79 -10.56 -0.47
N TYR A 408 7.25 -9.62 -1.28
CA TYR A 408 8.56 -9.67 -1.95
C TYR A 408 9.74 -9.71 -0.96
N GLU A 409 9.59 -9.15 0.24
CA GLU A 409 10.59 -9.19 1.32
C GLU A 409 10.57 -10.51 2.14
N GLU A 410 9.66 -11.45 1.80
CA GLU A 410 9.49 -12.76 2.43
C GLU A 410 9.34 -12.69 3.96
N LYS A 411 8.50 -11.76 4.43
CA LYS A 411 8.21 -11.56 5.86
C LYS A 411 7.02 -12.38 6.32
N GLU A 412 6.94 -12.55 7.63
CA GLU A 412 5.83 -13.26 8.27
C GLU A 412 4.62 -12.33 8.46
N SER A 413 3.43 -12.95 8.50
CA SER A 413 2.19 -12.29 8.93
C SER A 413 1.78 -11.06 8.11
N VAL A 414 2.09 -11.07 6.81
CA VAL A 414 1.70 -10.03 5.86
C VAL A 414 0.19 -10.10 5.61
N ILE A 415 -0.52 -9.03 5.96
CA ILE A 415 -1.96 -8.84 5.72
C ILE A 415 -2.17 -7.51 5.01
N ASN A 416 -3.13 -7.48 4.08
CA ASN A 416 -3.44 -6.28 3.31
C ASN A 416 -4.95 -6.07 3.11
N ASP A 417 -5.79 -6.55 4.03
CA ASP A 417 -7.24 -6.41 3.88
C ASP A 417 -7.68 -4.94 3.91
N ILE A 418 -7.01 -4.10 4.72
CA ILE A 418 -7.17 -2.64 4.76
C ILE A 418 -5.78 -2.01 4.62
N PRO A 419 -5.37 -1.59 3.42
CA PRO A 419 -4.03 -1.07 3.18
C PRO A 419 -3.75 0.20 4.03
N PRO A 420 -2.47 0.49 4.34
CA PRO A 420 -2.10 1.85 4.69
C PRO A 420 -2.42 2.81 3.54
N TYR A 421 -2.80 4.05 3.83
CA TYR A 421 -2.95 5.06 2.76
C TYR A 421 -1.55 5.56 2.35
N LEU A 422 -0.84 4.78 1.53
CA LEU A 422 0.52 5.11 1.09
C LEU A 422 0.50 6.22 0.06
N ARG A 423 1.33 7.23 0.32
CA ARG A 423 1.56 8.36 -0.57
C ARG A 423 3.02 8.78 -0.48
N THR A 424 3.60 9.17 -1.60
CA THR A 424 5.01 9.58 -1.70
C THR A 424 5.17 11.06 -1.40
N SER A 425 4.32 11.87 -2.02
CA SER A 425 4.41 13.31 -1.95
C SER A 425 3.04 13.98 -1.95
N TYR A 426 3.03 15.26 -1.61
CA TYR A 426 1.90 16.18 -1.71
C TYR A 426 2.42 17.53 -2.22
N LEU A 427 1.54 18.38 -2.75
CA LEU A 427 1.89 19.76 -3.10
C LEU A 427 1.76 20.65 -1.86
N ASP A 428 2.77 21.46 -1.53
CA ASP A 428 2.65 22.46 -0.47
C ASP A 428 1.85 23.70 -0.91
N GLN A 429 1.61 24.63 0.03
CA GLN A 429 0.89 25.88 -0.21
C GLN A 429 1.46 26.78 -1.32
N ASN A 430 2.69 26.54 -1.78
CA ASN A 430 3.33 27.26 -2.88
C ASN A 430 3.40 26.43 -4.16
N GLY A 431 2.76 25.26 -4.19
CA GLY A 431 2.80 24.32 -5.31
C GLY A 431 4.11 23.54 -5.42
N TYR A 432 4.95 23.51 -4.37
CA TYR A 432 6.14 22.67 -4.37
C TYR A 432 5.80 21.27 -3.89
N GLU A 433 6.25 20.28 -4.63
CA GLU A 433 6.17 18.89 -4.19
C GLU A 433 7.02 18.66 -2.93
N ARG A 434 6.41 18.05 -1.92
CA ARG A 434 7.02 17.67 -0.65
C ARG A 434 6.74 16.22 -0.38
N PHE A 435 7.70 15.50 0.17
CA PHE A 435 7.44 14.15 0.63
C PHE A 435 6.47 14.13 1.82
N ILE A 436 5.65 13.07 1.92
CA ILE A 436 4.79 12.83 3.09
C ILE A 436 5.65 12.73 4.36
N ASP A 437 6.73 11.96 4.27
CA ASP A 437 7.81 11.95 5.24
C ASP A 437 9.05 12.61 4.61
N PRO A 438 9.56 13.72 5.16
CA PRO A 438 10.68 14.47 4.58
C PRO A 438 11.97 13.67 4.38
N TRP A 439 12.13 12.54 5.07
CA TRP A 439 13.32 11.68 5.01
C TRP A 439 13.06 10.36 4.31
N LEU A 440 11.87 9.77 4.47
CA LEU A 440 11.54 8.47 3.87
C LEU A 440 10.92 8.59 2.48
N GLY A 441 10.23 9.68 2.16
CA GLY A 441 9.41 9.73 0.95
C GLY A 441 8.04 9.10 1.20
N GLN A 442 7.79 7.96 0.55
CA GLN A 442 6.57 7.18 0.71
C GLN A 442 6.40 6.70 2.14
N ASN A 443 5.25 7.03 2.71
CA ASN A 443 4.87 6.63 4.05
C ASN A 443 3.35 6.49 4.14
N GLY A 444 2.86 5.80 5.18
CA GLY A 444 1.44 5.65 5.44
C GLY A 444 0.85 6.91 6.06
N CYS A 445 -0.08 7.54 5.34
CA CYS A 445 -0.89 8.66 5.79
C CYS A 445 -2.29 8.19 6.19
N ASP A 446 -2.43 7.41 7.25
CA ASP A 446 -3.76 6.90 7.59
C ASP A 446 -4.77 8.02 7.88
N THR A 447 -4.30 9.16 8.39
CA THR A 447 -5.12 10.37 8.53
C THR A 447 -5.69 10.89 7.21
N CYS A 448 -5.13 10.53 6.05
CA CYS A 448 -5.67 10.83 4.73
C CYS A 448 -6.99 10.09 4.44
N TYR A 449 -7.28 8.95 5.09
CA TYR A 449 -8.63 8.35 5.05
C TYR A 449 -9.69 9.27 5.66
N ALA A 450 -9.29 10.08 6.65
CA ALA A 450 -10.16 10.93 7.43
C ALA A 450 -10.11 12.41 7.04
N GLN A 451 -9.24 12.79 6.11
CA GLN A 451 -9.37 14.05 5.37
C GLN A 451 -10.38 13.78 4.25
N LEU A 452 -11.54 14.43 4.31
CA LEU A 452 -12.70 14.20 3.45
C LEU A 452 -12.92 15.34 2.44
N ASP A 453 -12.32 16.50 2.69
CA ASP A 453 -12.39 17.69 1.84
C ASP A 453 -11.67 17.48 0.49
N GLY A 454 -12.43 17.59 -0.61
CA GLY A 454 -11.90 17.46 -1.98
C GLY A 454 -11.65 16.02 -2.44
N ASP A 455 -11.29 15.87 -3.70
CA ASP A 455 -11.13 14.57 -4.36
C ASP A 455 -9.79 13.91 -4.04
N ASP A 456 -8.73 14.70 -3.83
CA ASP A 456 -7.43 14.24 -3.37
C ASP A 456 -7.15 14.79 -1.96
N PRO A 457 -6.96 13.94 -0.92
CA PRO A 457 -6.70 14.40 0.44
C PRO A 457 -5.35 15.12 0.59
N LEU A 458 -4.51 15.12 -0.43
CA LEU A 458 -3.19 15.74 -0.43
C LEU A 458 -3.09 17.04 -1.22
N ASN A 459 -4.02 17.30 -2.15
CA ASN A 459 -3.82 18.36 -3.16
C ASN A 459 -4.98 19.37 -3.27
N ASN A 460 -6.15 19.10 -2.67
CA ASN A 460 -7.35 19.94 -2.87
C ASN A 460 -7.49 21.15 -1.93
N GLU A 461 -6.51 21.41 -1.07
CA GLU A 461 -6.60 22.50 -0.09
C GLU A 461 -6.02 23.85 -0.58
N TYR A 462 -5.25 23.86 -1.67
CA TYR A 462 -4.36 24.99 -1.98
C TYR A 462 -4.91 26.03 -2.96
N GLU A 463 -6.16 25.89 -3.41
CA GLU A 463 -6.85 26.97 -4.14
C GLU A 463 -7.19 28.18 -3.24
N THR A 464 -7.09 28.03 -1.91
CA THR A 464 -7.32 29.11 -0.94
C THR A 464 -6.12 29.27 0.02
N PRO A 465 -5.42 30.42 0.03
CA PRO A 465 -4.37 30.68 1.03
C PRO A 465 -4.91 30.53 2.46
N GLY A 466 -4.25 29.71 3.29
CA GLY A 466 -4.62 29.49 4.70
C GLY A 466 -5.37 28.18 5.02
N LYS A 467 -5.48 27.24 4.07
CA LYS A 467 -5.92 25.85 4.32
C LYS A 467 -4.71 24.90 4.32
N GLY A 468 -4.70 23.92 5.23
CA GLY A 468 -3.63 22.93 5.33
C GLY A 468 -4.09 21.67 6.09
N PHE A 469 -3.45 20.53 5.77
CA PHE A 469 -3.98 19.18 5.97
C PHE A 469 -4.53 18.89 7.37
N MET A 470 -5.81 18.57 7.48
CA MET A 470 -6.42 18.18 8.76
C MET A 470 -7.43 17.05 8.56
N PRO A 471 -7.45 16.01 9.43
CA PRO A 471 -8.55 15.05 9.45
C PRO A 471 -9.87 15.73 9.83
N ASP A 472 -10.92 15.50 9.03
CA ASP A 472 -12.27 16.00 9.25
C ASP A 472 -13.06 15.17 10.28
N ILE A 473 -12.73 13.88 10.41
CA ILE A 473 -13.31 12.95 11.39
C ILE A 473 -12.22 12.29 12.24
N TRP A 474 -12.60 11.73 13.40
CA TRP A 474 -11.65 10.99 14.24
C TRP A 474 -11.40 9.58 13.70
N LEU A 475 -10.13 9.27 13.42
CA LEU A 475 -9.73 7.96 12.92
C LEU A 475 -8.95 7.17 13.97
N GLY A 476 -9.30 5.90 14.11
CA GLY A 476 -8.49 4.90 14.81
C GLY A 476 -8.19 3.71 13.91
N ARG A 477 -7.16 2.94 14.27
CA ARG A 477 -6.85 1.63 13.66
C ARG A 477 -6.69 0.56 14.73
N PHE A 478 -7.21 -0.63 14.46
CA PHE A 478 -6.80 -1.85 15.13
C PHE A 478 -5.90 -2.63 14.16
N PRO A 479 -4.56 -2.61 14.31
CA PRO A 479 -3.62 -3.32 13.44
C PRO A 479 -3.62 -4.81 13.77
N VAL A 480 -4.77 -5.45 13.57
CA VAL A 480 -5.04 -6.84 13.95
C VAL A 480 -4.98 -7.74 12.74
N LYS A 481 -4.43 -8.93 12.96
CA LYS A 481 -4.13 -9.94 11.95
C LYS A 481 -5.06 -11.16 12.04
N SER A 482 -5.94 -11.19 13.03
CA SER A 482 -6.90 -12.28 13.23
C SER A 482 -8.09 -11.86 14.09
N ALA A 483 -9.17 -12.64 14.04
CA ALA A 483 -10.33 -12.45 14.92
C ALA A 483 -9.98 -12.59 16.42
N ASP A 484 -8.97 -13.37 16.78
CA ASP A 484 -8.51 -13.50 18.18
C ASP A 484 -7.79 -12.24 18.66
N GLU A 485 -7.03 -11.58 17.77
CA GLU A 485 -6.44 -10.27 18.05
C GLU A 485 -7.51 -9.18 18.15
N VAL A 486 -8.54 -9.19 17.30
CA VAL A 486 -9.72 -8.32 17.44
C VAL A 486 -10.36 -8.49 18.81
N ALA A 487 -10.63 -9.73 19.23
CA ALA A 487 -11.20 -10.03 20.53
C ALA A 487 -10.30 -9.55 21.69
N THR A 488 -8.98 -9.64 21.52
CA THR A 488 -7.99 -9.16 22.50
C THR A 488 -8.07 -7.65 22.67
N VAL A 489 -8.00 -6.88 21.58
CA VAL A 489 -8.03 -5.41 21.67
C VAL A 489 -9.40 -4.90 22.13
N VAL A 490 -10.49 -5.51 21.68
CA VAL A 490 -11.86 -5.23 22.15
C VAL A 490 -11.96 -5.46 23.66
N SER A 491 -11.47 -6.60 24.16
CA SER A 491 -11.47 -6.87 25.60
C SER A 491 -10.61 -5.87 26.39
N LYS A 492 -9.53 -5.34 25.81
CA LYS A 492 -8.67 -4.34 26.46
C LYS A 492 -9.36 -3.00 26.56
N ILE A 493 -9.97 -2.51 25.49
CA ILE A 493 -10.69 -1.23 25.44
C ILE A 493 -11.89 -1.26 26.39
N VAL A 494 -12.77 -2.26 26.27
CA VAL A 494 -13.95 -2.39 27.16
C VAL A 494 -13.52 -2.52 28.61
N ARG A 495 -12.42 -3.23 28.89
CA ARG A 495 -11.87 -3.31 30.25
C ARG A 495 -11.38 -1.97 30.74
N TYR A 496 -10.58 -1.25 29.94
CA TYR A 496 -10.05 0.06 30.30
C TYR A 496 -11.17 1.01 30.73
N GLU A 497 -12.30 1.03 30.02
CA GLU A 497 -13.44 1.91 30.30
C GLU A 497 -14.31 1.42 31.47
N THR A 498 -14.39 0.11 31.70
CA THR A 498 -15.25 -0.46 32.76
C THR A 498 -14.55 -0.68 34.10
N THR A 499 -13.23 -0.86 34.14
CA THR A 499 -12.47 -1.04 35.40
C THR A 499 -12.15 0.28 36.10
N GLN A 500 -12.32 1.44 35.44
CA GLN A 500 -12.11 2.75 36.07
C GLN A 500 -13.02 2.96 37.29
N ALA A 501 -14.21 2.35 37.29
CA ALA A 501 -15.18 2.46 38.37
C ALA A 501 -14.69 1.85 39.71
N ALA A 502 -13.65 1.01 39.71
CA ALA A 502 -13.21 0.25 40.88
C ALA A 502 -11.89 0.73 41.52
N SER A 503 -11.07 1.54 40.84
CA SER A 503 -9.78 2.02 41.39
C SER A 503 -9.35 3.36 40.77
N THR A 504 -9.42 4.44 41.57
CA THR A 504 -9.10 5.81 41.13
C THR A 504 -7.60 6.15 41.14
N PHE A 505 -6.73 5.24 41.61
CA PHE A 505 -5.31 5.56 41.82
C PHE A 505 -4.50 5.50 40.52
N TRP A 506 -4.75 4.47 39.73
CA TRP A 506 -3.99 4.17 38.52
C TRP A 506 -4.40 5.12 37.37
N THR A 507 -5.70 5.36 37.20
CA THR A 507 -6.26 6.33 36.23
C THR A 507 -5.85 7.78 36.50
N ARG A 508 -5.38 8.09 37.71
CA ARG A 508 -4.84 9.42 38.10
C ARG A 508 -3.32 9.48 38.09
N THR A 509 -2.63 8.46 37.60
CA THR A 509 -1.17 8.47 37.45
C THR A 509 -0.81 8.67 35.98
N ALA A 510 -0.02 9.70 35.69
CA ALA A 510 0.64 9.89 34.40
C ALA A 510 2.14 9.61 34.55
N ALA A 511 2.67 8.75 33.68
CA ALA A 511 4.08 8.42 33.62
C ALA A 511 4.71 9.11 32.40
N PHE A 512 5.87 9.72 32.62
CA PHE A 512 6.62 10.41 31.60
C PHE A 512 8.02 9.82 31.52
N LEU A 513 8.38 9.33 30.33
CA LEU A 513 9.69 8.80 30.01
C LEU A 513 10.38 9.72 29.00
N ALA A 514 11.69 9.93 29.16
CA ALA A 514 12.46 10.73 28.23
C ALA A 514 13.82 10.11 27.92
N ASP A 515 14.24 10.26 26.67
CA ASP A 515 15.59 9.99 26.22
C ASP A 515 16.56 11.10 26.64
N ASN A 516 17.86 10.85 26.51
CA ASN A 516 18.89 11.78 26.98
C ASN A 516 19.05 12.98 26.04
N TYR A 517 19.23 14.17 26.61
CA TYR A 517 19.67 15.36 25.86
C TYR A 517 21.20 15.44 25.77
N VAL A 518 21.90 15.09 26.85
CA VAL A 518 23.37 15.08 26.89
C VAL A 518 23.82 13.65 26.68
N ARG A 519 24.71 13.43 25.71
CA ARG A 519 25.27 12.12 25.37
C ARG A 519 26.43 11.77 26.29
N GLN A 520 26.82 10.50 26.29
CA GLN A 520 27.92 9.99 27.12
C GLN A 520 29.27 10.70 26.86
N ASP A 521 29.47 11.25 25.66
CA ASP A 521 30.66 12.03 25.29
C ASP A 521 30.58 13.52 25.69
N GLY A 522 29.48 13.93 26.35
CA GLY A 522 29.22 15.31 26.79
C GLY A 522 28.67 16.23 25.69
N SER A 523 28.48 15.73 24.46
CA SER A 523 27.81 16.48 23.40
C SER A 523 26.30 16.53 23.62
N THR A 524 25.65 17.56 23.08
CA THR A 524 24.19 17.68 23.09
C THR A 524 23.59 16.94 21.90
N ASP A 525 22.44 16.31 22.10
CA ASP A 525 21.71 15.66 21.04
C ASP A 525 21.17 16.67 20.02
N SER A 526 21.41 16.41 18.73
CA SER A 526 20.97 17.26 17.63
C SER A 526 19.45 17.23 17.41
N ALA A 527 18.74 16.20 17.91
CA ALA A 527 17.28 16.13 17.86
C ALA A 527 16.62 17.06 18.88
N GLY A 528 17.35 17.49 19.92
CA GLY A 528 16.90 18.47 20.91
C GLY A 528 16.76 17.90 22.32
N ASP A 529 16.28 18.73 23.24
CA ASP A 529 16.18 18.42 24.68
C ASP A 529 14.84 17.74 25.00
N PHE A 530 14.80 16.41 24.91
CA PHE A 530 13.61 15.61 25.19
C PHE A 530 13.08 15.79 26.63
N VAL A 531 13.97 15.98 27.60
CA VAL A 531 13.60 16.17 29.01
C VAL A 531 12.89 17.51 29.19
N LYS A 532 13.37 18.57 28.54
CA LYS A 532 12.71 19.88 28.57
C LYS A 532 11.25 19.79 28.09
N TYR A 533 11.01 19.23 26.91
CA TYR A 533 9.65 19.14 26.36
C TYR A 533 8.75 18.22 27.19
N THR A 534 9.34 17.19 27.80
CA THR A 534 8.63 16.34 28.76
C THR A 534 8.18 17.12 30.00
N GLU A 535 9.04 17.96 30.58
CA GLU A 535 8.66 18.82 31.71
C GLU A 535 7.65 19.91 31.32
N ASP A 536 7.75 20.47 30.12
CA ASP A 536 6.76 21.42 29.59
C ASP A 536 5.38 20.76 29.48
N ALA A 537 5.29 19.51 29.02
CA ALA A 537 4.05 18.72 29.01
C ALA A 537 3.52 18.42 30.42
N ILE A 538 4.41 18.09 31.36
CA ILE A 538 4.03 17.86 32.77
C ILE A 538 3.43 19.13 33.40
N ALA A 539 3.94 20.31 33.05
CA ALA A 539 3.45 21.58 33.57
C ALA A 539 1.98 21.88 33.19
N LEU A 540 1.46 21.24 32.14
CA LEU A 540 0.05 21.35 31.73
C LEU A 540 -0.88 20.46 32.57
N MET A 541 -0.36 19.42 33.20
CA MET A 541 -1.18 18.39 33.84
C MET A 541 -1.97 18.95 35.02
N HIS A 542 -3.22 18.50 35.15
CA HIS A 542 -4.09 18.91 36.25
C HIS A 542 -3.45 18.57 37.62
N ALA A 543 -3.52 19.49 38.59
CA ALA A 543 -2.85 19.34 39.90
C ALA A 543 -3.29 18.09 40.70
N GLY A 544 -4.42 17.47 40.34
CA GLY A 544 -4.90 16.21 40.90
C GLY A 544 -4.24 14.95 40.33
N MET A 545 -3.41 15.07 39.30
CA MET A 545 -2.68 13.96 38.69
C MET A 545 -1.39 13.67 39.46
N ARG A 546 -1.11 12.39 39.70
CA ARG A 546 0.18 11.91 40.18
C ARG A 546 1.12 11.78 38.99
N ILE A 547 2.28 12.42 39.08
CA ILE A 547 3.30 12.37 38.03
C ILE A 547 4.40 11.38 38.43
N ALA A 548 4.69 10.42 37.57
CA ALA A 548 5.86 9.56 37.64
C ALA A 548 6.82 9.94 36.50
N ARG A 549 8.11 10.07 36.80
CA ARG A 549 9.16 10.45 35.83
C ARG A 549 10.19 9.35 35.73
N LEU A 550 10.75 9.15 34.54
CA LEU A 550 11.92 8.29 34.31
C LEU A 550 12.70 8.78 33.08
N TYR A 551 13.86 9.39 33.28
CA TYR A 551 14.66 9.99 32.21
C TYR A 551 16.02 9.30 32.11
N PHE A 552 16.40 8.90 30.91
CA PHE A 552 17.77 8.45 30.67
C PHE A 552 18.70 9.66 30.65
N ASP A 553 19.77 9.61 31.44
CA ASP A 553 20.75 10.70 31.57
C ASP A 553 22.12 10.13 31.92
N PRO A 554 22.95 9.76 30.91
CA PRO A 554 24.19 9.02 31.11
C PRO A 554 25.28 9.83 31.85
N LEU A 555 25.09 11.14 32.03
CA LEU A 555 26.01 12.01 32.77
C LEU A 555 25.35 12.61 34.03
N HIS A 556 24.27 11.99 34.51
CA HIS A 556 23.58 12.45 35.70
C HIS A 556 24.53 12.51 36.91
N ASN A 557 24.51 13.62 37.63
CA ASN A 557 25.33 13.83 38.82
C ASN A 557 24.57 14.50 39.98
N GLY A 558 23.23 14.45 39.92
CA GLY A 558 22.32 15.08 40.87
C GLY A 558 21.64 14.10 41.83
N ASP A 559 20.71 14.63 42.62
CA ASP A 559 19.90 13.85 43.57
C ASP A 559 18.51 13.53 43.01
N GLU A 560 18.25 13.75 41.71
CA GLU A 560 16.94 13.51 41.10
C GLU A 560 16.70 12.01 40.87
N PRO A 561 15.90 11.33 41.71
CA PRO A 561 15.80 9.86 41.67
C PRO A 561 15.11 9.34 40.40
N TRP A 562 14.51 10.21 39.58
CA TRP A 562 13.89 9.86 38.31
C TRP A 562 14.85 9.94 37.11
N ARG A 563 16.07 10.45 37.28
CA ARG A 563 17.13 10.32 36.27
C ARG A 563 17.89 9.01 36.49
N GLU A 564 18.25 8.34 35.41
CA GLU A 564 18.94 7.04 35.42
C GLU A 564 20.09 7.09 34.41
N ASP A 565 21.31 6.79 34.89
CA ASP A 565 22.53 6.82 34.10
C ASP A 565 22.94 5.43 33.61
N ASP A 566 22.45 4.35 34.23
CA ASP A 566 22.71 2.98 33.82
C ASP A 566 21.64 2.47 32.84
N ALA A 567 22.07 2.03 31.66
CA ALA A 567 21.19 1.56 30.59
C ALA A 567 20.35 0.33 30.98
N VAL A 568 20.91 -0.60 31.77
CA VAL A 568 20.20 -1.83 32.18
C VAL A 568 19.16 -1.48 33.24
N ALA A 569 19.53 -0.68 34.24
CA ALA A 569 18.61 -0.18 35.25
C ALA A 569 17.50 0.68 34.62
N MET A 570 17.80 1.47 33.60
CA MET A 570 16.80 2.26 32.86
C MET A 570 15.73 1.36 32.25
N ASN A 571 16.11 0.26 31.60
CA ASN A 571 15.16 -0.70 31.06
C ASN A 571 14.32 -1.38 32.15
N GLU A 572 14.96 -1.89 33.20
CA GLU A 572 14.26 -2.55 34.31
C GLU A 572 13.24 -1.61 34.97
N ARG A 573 13.62 -0.34 35.17
CA ARG A 573 12.77 0.69 35.73
C ARG A 573 11.64 1.09 34.77
N ALA A 574 11.88 1.13 33.46
CA ALA A 574 10.84 1.38 32.47
C ALA A 574 9.77 0.28 32.50
N VAL A 575 10.19 -0.99 32.47
CA VAL A 575 9.27 -2.14 32.60
C VAL A 575 8.51 -2.09 33.92
N ALA A 576 9.17 -1.78 35.03
CA ALA A 576 8.53 -1.66 36.34
C ALA A 576 7.52 -0.49 36.40
N LEU A 577 7.85 0.65 35.79
CA LEU A 577 6.98 1.82 35.72
C LEU A 577 5.70 1.50 34.92
N LEU A 578 5.82 0.88 33.76
CA LEU A 578 4.66 0.45 32.95
C LEU A 578 3.81 -0.59 33.71
N ASN A 579 4.45 -1.55 34.39
CA ASN A 579 3.77 -2.54 35.23
C ASN A 579 3.08 -1.93 36.46
N SER A 580 3.52 -0.75 36.93
CA SER A 580 2.85 -0.04 38.04
C SER A 580 1.46 0.49 37.67
N GLY A 581 1.12 0.46 36.38
CA GLY A 581 -0.20 0.76 35.85
C GLY A 581 -0.55 2.25 35.78
N PRO A 582 0.28 3.15 35.22
CA PRO A 582 -0.17 4.50 34.94
C PRO A 582 -1.36 4.50 33.98
N GLY A 583 -2.29 5.46 34.09
CA GLY A 583 -3.40 5.61 33.14
C GLY A 583 -2.99 6.28 31.84
N LEU A 584 -1.91 7.05 31.87
CA LEU A 584 -1.31 7.76 30.74
C LEU A 584 0.20 7.56 30.76
N VAL A 585 0.79 7.24 29.62
CA VAL A 585 2.23 7.11 29.42
C VAL A 585 2.63 8.01 28.26
N THR A 586 3.55 8.93 28.48
CA THR A 586 4.16 9.74 27.40
C THR A 586 5.64 9.43 27.35
N TYR A 587 6.14 9.02 26.18
CA TYR A 587 7.57 8.85 25.91
C TYR A 587 8.02 9.91 24.91
N ASN A 588 9.06 10.67 25.23
CA ASN A 588 9.73 11.61 24.32
C ASN A 588 11.17 11.16 24.06
N GLY A 589 11.54 10.90 22.82
CA GLY A 589 12.89 10.44 22.52
C GLY A 589 13.11 9.87 21.14
N HIS A 590 14.32 9.39 20.90
CA HIS A 590 14.63 8.63 19.69
C HIS A 590 13.90 7.28 19.68
N GLY A 591 13.69 6.72 18.50
CA GLY A 591 13.04 5.43 18.36
C GLY A 591 13.23 4.81 17.00
N ASN A 592 12.95 3.53 16.93
CA ASN A 592 12.77 2.79 15.70
C ASN A 592 11.55 1.87 15.85
N TRP A 593 11.26 1.05 14.83
CA TRP A 593 10.12 0.13 14.83
C TRP A 593 10.02 -0.76 16.08
N TRP A 594 11.13 -1.05 16.74
CA TRP A 594 11.23 -2.06 17.79
C TRP A 594 11.61 -1.51 19.16
N GLN A 595 12.02 -0.24 19.28
CA GLN A 595 12.56 0.25 20.55
C GLN A 595 12.40 1.76 20.79
N TRP A 596 12.37 2.12 22.07
CA TRP A 596 12.58 3.47 22.58
C TRP A 596 14.06 3.67 22.94
N ALA A 597 14.67 4.71 22.36
CA ALA A 597 16.06 5.12 22.47
C ALA A 597 17.11 4.06 22.11
N THR A 598 18.31 4.54 21.76
CA THR A 598 19.55 3.76 21.93
C THR A 598 20.29 4.38 23.09
N THR A 599 20.51 3.62 24.16
CA THR A 599 21.21 4.08 25.37
C THR A 599 22.73 3.89 25.21
N ASP A 600 23.39 3.13 26.11
CA ASP A 600 24.78 2.69 25.91
C ASP A 600 24.84 1.48 24.95
N SER A 601 25.52 1.61 23.81
CA SER A 601 25.65 0.55 22.80
C SER A 601 26.46 -0.66 23.25
N GLU A 602 27.26 -0.53 24.31
CA GLU A 602 28.05 -1.62 24.89
C GLU A 602 27.30 -2.36 26.00
N ALA A 603 26.14 -1.84 26.44
CA ALA A 603 25.30 -2.50 27.43
C ALA A 603 24.61 -3.74 26.85
N SER A 604 24.31 -4.71 27.71
CA SER A 604 23.50 -5.89 27.32
C SER A 604 22.06 -5.52 26.94
N THR A 605 21.62 -4.33 27.32
CA THR A 605 20.27 -3.79 27.08
C THR A 605 20.43 -2.34 26.60
N PRO A 606 20.77 -2.13 25.32
CA PRO A 606 21.13 -0.81 24.78
C PRO A 606 19.89 0.02 24.38
N TYR A 607 18.81 -0.03 25.15
CA TYR A 607 17.54 0.65 24.88
C TYR A 607 16.75 0.90 26.18
N ILE A 608 15.85 1.88 26.14
CA ILE A 608 14.92 2.13 27.26
C ILE A 608 13.85 1.04 27.32
N PHE A 609 13.26 0.69 26.18
CA PHE A 609 12.20 -0.31 26.10
C PHE A 609 12.19 -0.94 24.71
N TYR A 610 12.23 -2.27 24.65
CA TYR A 610 12.29 -3.02 23.39
C TYR A 610 11.03 -3.84 23.15
N LEU A 611 10.82 -4.24 21.89
CA LEU A 611 9.68 -5.03 21.43
C LEU A 611 9.37 -6.19 22.38
N TYR A 612 10.35 -7.03 22.71
CA TYR A 612 10.09 -8.20 23.57
C TYR A 612 10.00 -7.88 25.08
N ASP A 613 10.29 -6.66 25.51
CA ASP A 613 10.01 -6.24 26.89
C ASP A 613 8.51 -6.08 27.14
N VAL A 614 7.70 -5.89 26.09
CA VAL A 614 6.24 -5.88 26.17
C VAL A 614 5.71 -7.18 26.78
N ASP A 615 6.38 -8.31 26.56
CA ASP A 615 5.97 -9.61 27.08
C ASP A 615 6.10 -9.70 28.61
N LYS A 616 6.94 -8.82 29.19
CA LYS A 616 7.12 -8.68 30.64
C LYS A 616 6.01 -7.84 31.28
N LEU A 617 5.13 -7.22 30.48
CA LEU A 617 4.02 -6.43 30.98
C LEU A 617 2.87 -7.32 31.48
N THR A 618 2.38 -7.00 32.67
CA THR A 618 1.37 -7.72 33.45
C THR A 618 0.27 -6.79 33.98
N ASN A 619 0.25 -5.53 33.53
CA ASN A 619 -0.69 -4.48 33.91
C ASN A 619 -2.09 -4.66 33.28
N ARG A 620 -2.57 -5.89 33.09
CA ARG A 620 -3.85 -6.23 32.41
C ARG A 620 -5.07 -5.48 32.97
N ASN A 621 -5.04 -5.11 34.25
CA ASN A 621 -6.15 -4.43 34.92
C ASN A 621 -5.91 -2.92 35.09
N GLN A 622 -4.78 -2.41 34.57
CA GLN A 622 -4.30 -1.04 34.68
C GLN A 622 -3.58 -0.67 33.36
N LEU A 623 -4.30 -0.82 32.24
CA LEU A 623 -3.80 -0.52 30.90
C LEU A 623 -3.61 1.00 30.76
N PHE A 624 -2.62 1.44 29.99
CA PHE A 624 -2.38 2.87 29.76
C PHE A 624 -2.87 3.32 28.38
N ILE A 625 -3.11 4.63 28.25
CA ILE A 625 -3.07 5.31 26.95
C ILE A 625 -1.63 5.77 26.72
N GLY A 626 -1.04 5.40 25.59
CA GLY A 626 0.37 5.69 25.25
C GLY A 626 0.50 6.81 24.23
N LEU A 627 1.39 7.76 24.50
CA LEU A 627 1.84 8.80 23.56
C LEU A 627 3.30 8.52 23.23
N SER A 628 3.55 7.99 22.03
CA SER A 628 4.89 7.68 21.52
C SER A 628 5.41 8.87 20.73
N MET A 629 5.97 9.88 21.41
CA MET A 629 6.57 11.09 20.82
C MET A 629 7.99 10.78 20.32
N THR A 630 8.06 9.97 19.26
CA THR A 630 9.28 9.33 18.76
C THR A 630 9.22 9.09 17.23
N CYS A 631 9.97 8.11 16.69
CA CYS A 631 9.93 7.70 15.28
C CYS A 631 9.53 6.21 15.12
N TYR A 632 8.82 5.88 14.03
CA TYR A 632 8.51 4.52 13.52
C TYR A 632 7.71 3.53 14.38
N THR A 633 7.55 3.76 15.69
CA THR A 633 7.02 2.74 16.60
C THR A 633 5.60 2.29 16.27
N SER A 634 4.85 3.09 15.50
CA SER A 634 3.51 2.80 14.97
C SER A 634 3.48 2.56 13.45
N GLN A 635 4.61 2.31 12.79
CA GLN A 635 4.66 1.99 11.35
C GLN A 635 4.18 0.54 11.10
N PHE A 636 2.89 0.27 11.35
CA PHE A 636 2.28 -1.07 11.25
C PHE A 636 2.52 -1.76 9.91
N PHE A 637 2.60 -0.98 8.83
CA PHE A 637 2.81 -1.49 7.49
C PHE A 637 4.26 -1.84 7.15
N GLN A 638 5.18 -1.79 8.11
CA GLN A 638 6.55 -2.27 7.97
C GLN A 638 6.57 -3.81 7.94
N PRO A 639 6.98 -4.44 6.83
CA PRO A 639 7.20 -5.88 6.80
C PRO A 639 8.31 -6.24 7.80
N ALA A 640 8.03 -7.12 8.74
CA ALA A 640 8.97 -7.44 9.82
C ALA A 640 8.95 -8.93 10.15
N ASN A 641 10.12 -9.50 10.46
CA ASN A 641 10.22 -10.89 10.94
C ASN A 641 9.51 -11.08 12.29
N SER A 642 9.37 -10.02 13.10
CA SER A 642 8.59 -10.05 14.34
C SER A 642 7.08 -10.09 14.11
N GLY A 643 6.62 -9.79 12.89
CA GLY A 643 5.20 -9.61 12.55
C GLY A 643 4.53 -8.39 13.19
N THR A 644 5.28 -7.52 13.89
CA THR A 644 4.72 -6.37 14.62
C THR A 644 5.82 -5.36 14.96
N THR A 645 5.44 -4.09 15.05
CA THR A 645 6.17 -2.98 15.65
C THR A 645 5.94 -2.90 17.17
N LEU A 646 6.68 -2.02 17.86
CA LEU A 646 6.61 -1.83 19.31
C LEU A 646 5.22 -1.40 19.77
N ASP A 647 4.61 -0.40 19.12
CA ASP A 647 3.31 0.12 19.53
C ASP A 647 2.19 -0.88 19.23
N GLU A 648 2.26 -1.57 18.08
CA GLU A 648 1.36 -2.70 17.79
C GLU A 648 1.45 -3.77 18.88
N ARG A 649 2.65 -4.19 19.29
CA ARG A 649 2.79 -5.24 20.32
C ARG A 649 2.25 -4.77 21.67
N MET A 650 2.47 -3.51 22.06
CA MET A 650 1.88 -2.95 23.28
C MET A 650 0.35 -2.96 23.23
N PHE A 651 -0.23 -2.67 22.07
CA PHE A 651 -1.67 -2.66 21.85
C PHE A 651 -2.27 -4.08 21.79
N LEU A 652 -1.58 -5.03 21.16
CA LEU A 652 -2.03 -6.41 20.94
C LEU A 652 -1.75 -7.34 22.15
N HIS A 653 -0.88 -6.97 23.09
CA HIS A 653 -0.50 -7.84 24.21
C HIS A 653 -1.70 -8.17 25.12
N PRO A 654 -2.10 -9.45 25.29
CA PRO A 654 -3.33 -9.81 26.01
C PRO A 654 -3.25 -9.67 27.53
N ASN A 655 -2.03 -9.62 28.09
CA ASN A 655 -1.77 -9.61 29.54
C ASN A 655 -1.33 -8.24 30.08
N GLY A 656 -1.30 -7.20 29.26
CA GLY A 656 -0.85 -5.88 29.67
C GLY A 656 -0.69 -4.92 28.50
N GLY A 657 0.18 -3.94 28.66
CA GLY A 657 0.44 -2.91 27.65
C GLY A 657 -0.62 -1.82 27.62
N ALA A 658 -0.92 -1.35 26.42
CA ALA A 658 -1.72 -0.17 26.17
C ALA A 658 -3.16 -0.52 25.80
N ALA A 659 -4.13 0.29 26.23
CA ALA A 659 -5.50 0.28 25.72
C ALA A 659 -5.63 1.09 24.42
N ALA A 660 -4.72 2.03 24.19
CA ALA A 660 -4.52 2.73 22.93
C ALA A 660 -3.10 3.32 22.88
N VAL A 661 -2.56 3.50 21.68
CA VAL A 661 -1.28 4.19 21.44
C VAL A 661 -1.46 5.21 20.32
N TRP A 662 -1.04 6.45 20.55
CA TRP A 662 -0.91 7.47 19.52
C TRP A 662 0.56 7.67 19.21
N GLY A 663 0.97 7.34 17.99
CA GLY A 663 2.38 7.28 17.63
C GLY A 663 2.64 7.42 16.13
N PRO A 664 3.92 7.44 15.72
CA PRO A 664 4.34 7.80 14.38
C PRO A 664 4.51 6.55 13.50
N SER A 665 4.00 6.66 12.27
CA SER A 665 4.32 5.75 11.17
C SER A 665 5.62 6.11 10.45
N GLY A 666 6.24 7.26 10.73
CA GLY A 666 7.42 7.74 10.00
C GLY A 666 8.51 8.32 10.89
N LEU A 667 9.50 8.93 10.24
CA LEU A 667 10.42 9.89 10.86
C LEU A 667 9.69 11.21 11.11
N SER A 668 10.14 11.91 12.15
CA SER A 668 9.62 13.22 12.51
C SER A 668 10.57 13.91 13.46
N VAL A 669 10.28 15.18 13.77
CA VAL A 669 11.14 16.00 14.63
C VAL A 669 10.43 16.39 15.91
N LEU A 670 11.24 16.57 16.96
CA LEU A 670 10.81 16.88 18.32
C LEU A 670 9.84 18.06 18.42
N HIS A 671 10.03 19.10 17.61
CA HIS A 671 9.13 20.27 17.62
C HIS A 671 7.70 19.92 17.19
N GLY A 672 7.54 19.04 16.20
CA GLY A 672 6.22 18.55 15.78
C GLY A 672 5.58 17.70 16.88
N HIS A 673 6.36 16.85 17.53
CA HIS A 673 5.89 16.05 18.67
C HIS A 673 5.43 16.93 19.84
N ASP A 674 6.18 17.98 20.15
CA ASP A 674 5.84 18.92 21.21
C ASP A 674 4.50 19.62 20.94
N ASP A 675 4.24 20.02 19.70
CA ASP A 675 2.93 20.56 19.31
C ASP A 675 1.80 19.56 19.55
N LEU A 676 1.99 18.32 19.09
CA LEU A 676 1.01 17.25 19.21
C LEU A 676 0.68 16.95 20.68
N GLN A 677 1.70 16.71 21.52
CA GLN A 677 1.49 16.41 22.93
C GLN A 677 0.96 17.62 23.70
N TYR A 678 1.37 18.84 23.37
CA TYR A 678 0.90 20.05 24.04
C TYR A 678 -0.62 20.21 23.85
N GLY A 679 -1.10 20.12 22.61
CA GLY A 679 -2.54 20.21 22.33
C GLY A 679 -3.35 19.12 23.04
N PHE A 680 -2.84 17.89 23.02
CA PHE A 680 -3.42 16.75 23.75
C PHE A 680 -3.51 17.00 25.26
N HIS A 681 -2.38 17.29 25.91
CA HIS A 681 -2.30 17.45 27.36
C HIS A 681 -3.06 18.69 27.85
N LYS A 682 -3.04 19.79 27.08
CA LYS A 682 -3.80 21.00 27.38
C LYS A 682 -5.30 20.74 27.37
N LEU A 683 -5.82 20.06 26.35
CA LEU A 683 -7.24 19.73 26.32
C LEU A 683 -7.60 18.74 27.43
N LEU A 684 -6.77 17.71 27.67
CA LEU A 684 -6.99 16.75 28.75
C LEU A 684 -7.08 17.46 30.12
N ALA A 685 -6.20 18.42 30.39
CA ALA A 685 -6.20 19.18 31.64
C ALA A 685 -7.42 20.11 31.79
N ALA A 686 -8.02 20.54 30.68
CA ALA A 686 -9.20 21.40 30.65
C ALA A 686 -10.53 20.62 30.77
N LYS A 687 -10.51 19.29 30.55
CA LYS A 687 -11.70 18.44 30.62
C LYS A 687 -12.00 18.01 32.05
N GLU A 688 -13.29 17.81 32.32
CA GLU A 688 -13.69 17.16 33.56
C GLU A 688 -13.17 15.70 33.59
N PRO A 689 -12.68 15.20 34.74
CA PRO A 689 -12.14 13.85 34.83
C PRO A 689 -13.12 12.78 34.30
N GLY A 690 -12.64 11.92 33.39
CA GLY A 690 -13.42 10.84 32.79
C GLY A 690 -14.44 11.29 31.74
N THR A 691 -14.26 12.48 31.14
CA THR A 691 -15.13 12.98 30.06
C THR A 691 -14.40 13.25 28.74
N ALA A 692 -13.06 13.21 28.76
CA ALA A 692 -12.24 13.45 27.57
C ALA A 692 -12.28 12.22 26.66
N LYS A 693 -12.63 12.40 25.39
CA LYS A 693 -12.56 11.33 24.40
C LYS A 693 -11.21 11.34 23.71
N LEU A 694 -10.66 10.16 23.44
CA LEU A 694 -9.33 10.04 22.84
C LEU A 694 -9.22 10.74 21.48
N GLY A 695 -10.24 10.61 20.62
CA GLY A 695 -10.30 11.30 19.32
C GLY A 695 -10.23 12.82 19.45
N GLU A 696 -10.90 13.39 20.46
CA GLU A 696 -10.89 14.83 20.72
C GLU A 696 -9.50 15.30 21.17
N LEU A 697 -8.81 14.52 22.01
CA LEU A 697 -7.47 14.82 22.48
C LEU A 697 -6.42 14.75 21.36
N VAL A 698 -6.52 13.74 20.50
CA VAL A 698 -5.67 13.60 19.31
C VAL A 698 -5.91 14.76 18.33
N GLN A 699 -7.18 15.10 18.07
CA GLN A 699 -7.53 16.23 17.21
C GLN A 699 -7.02 17.56 17.77
N ALA A 700 -7.04 17.76 19.09
CA ALA A 700 -6.45 18.95 19.72
C ALA A 700 -4.94 19.05 19.49
N GLY A 701 -4.23 17.93 19.50
CA GLY A 701 -2.82 17.87 19.13
C GLY A 701 -2.58 18.27 17.67
N TYR A 702 -3.35 17.72 16.73
CA TYR A 702 -3.26 18.12 15.33
C TYR A 702 -3.58 19.62 15.14
N PHE A 703 -4.57 20.15 15.85
CA PHE A 703 -4.95 21.56 15.78
C PHE A 703 -3.86 22.51 16.29
N GLU A 704 -3.16 22.15 17.38
CA GLU A 704 -2.00 22.89 17.87
C GLU A 704 -0.85 22.87 16.87
N ASN A 705 -0.61 21.75 16.19
CA ASN A 705 0.41 21.68 15.13
C ASN A 705 0.03 22.54 13.91
N PHE A 706 -1.25 22.56 13.53
CA PHE A 706 -1.74 23.34 12.40
C PHE A 706 -1.71 24.85 12.61
N SER A 707 -2.11 25.31 13.79
CA SER A 707 -2.37 26.73 14.03
C SER A 707 -1.13 27.48 14.54
N PRO A 708 -0.94 28.77 14.18
CA PRO A 708 -0.07 29.66 14.93
C PRO A 708 -0.51 29.67 16.40
N SER A 709 0.45 29.63 17.32
CA SER A 709 0.20 29.60 18.76
C SER A 709 0.86 30.81 19.40
N PRO A 710 0.13 31.94 19.59
CA PRO A 710 0.67 33.13 20.25
C PRO A 710 1.17 32.84 21.66
N GLU A 711 0.51 31.91 22.37
CA GLU A 711 0.90 31.47 23.72
C GLU A 711 2.28 30.82 23.74
N ARG A 712 2.64 30.10 22.67
CA ARG A 712 3.98 29.49 22.50
C ARG A 712 4.89 30.28 21.56
N ASN A 713 4.55 31.53 21.25
CA ASN A 713 5.29 32.40 20.33
C ASN A 713 5.56 31.75 18.96
N LYS A 714 4.65 30.88 18.51
CA LYS A 714 4.68 30.19 17.22
C LYS A 714 3.95 31.05 16.18
N LEU A 715 4.72 31.65 15.27
CA LEU A 715 4.20 32.55 14.23
C LEU A 715 3.71 31.83 12.97
N TYR A 716 4.18 30.61 12.72
CA TYR A 716 3.83 29.79 11.54
C TYR A 716 3.72 28.32 11.92
N ALA A 717 2.94 27.55 11.15
CA ALA A 717 2.95 26.09 11.23
C ALA A 717 4.33 25.54 10.82
N CYS A 718 4.80 24.50 11.50
CA CYS A 718 6.00 23.76 11.14
C CYS A 718 5.74 22.27 11.31
N CYS A 719 6.62 21.45 10.73
CA CYS A 719 6.61 19.99 10.95
C CYS A 719 5.24 19.36 10.63
N GLU A 720 4.60 19.81 9.55
CA GLU A 720 3.24 19.42 9.19
C GLU A 720 3.12 17.95 8.79
N ASP A 721 4.24 17.29 8.50
CA ASP A 721 4.34 15.86 8.26
C ASP A 721 3.76 15.05 9.41
N VAL A 722 3.91 15.50 10.66
CA VAL A 722 3.43 14.75 11.84
C VAL A 722 1.91 14.59 11.86
N ARG A 723 1.14 15.49 11.23
CA ARG A 723 -0.34 15.32 11.09
C ARG A 723 -0.70 14.20 10.11
N ARG A 724 0.18 13.93 9.14
CA ARG A 724 0.03 12.85 8.16
C ARG A 724 0.54 11.53 8.73
N THR A 725 1.62 11.57 9.51
CA THR A 725 2.36 10.37 9.93
C THR A 725 2.06 9.92 11.36
N PHE A 726 1.41 10.71 12.22
CA PHE A 726 0.92 10.21 13.52
C PHE A 726 -0.48 9.61 13.37
N LEU A 727 -0.67 8.41 13.92
CA LEU A 727 -1.91 7.65 13.86
C LEU A 727 -2.26 7.04 15.21
N LEU A 728 -3.55 6.79 15.41
CA LEU A 728 -4.09 6.24 16.65
C LEU A 728 -4.36 4.74 16.51
N PHE A 729 -3.59 3.92 17.22
CA PHE A 729 -3.99 2.55 17.53
C PHE A 729 -4.98 2.56 18.68
N GLY A 730 -6.26 2.39 18.40
CA GLY A 730 -7.31 2.48 19.41
C GLY A 730 -8.65 2.95 18.85
N ASP A 731 -9.65 2.99 19.73
CA ASP A 731 -10.98 3.49 19.41
C ASP A 731 -11.08 4.97 19.82
N PRO A 732 -11.32 5.91 18.88
CA PRO A 732 -11.40 7.33 19.19
C PRO A 732 -12.50 7.71 20.20
N LEU A 733 -13.52 6.87 20.38
CA LEU A 733 -14.58 7.09 21.36
C LEU A 733 -14.21 6.65 22.79
N THR A 734 -13.01 6.07 22.98
CA THR A 734 -12.51 5.68 24.31
C THR A 734 -12.44 6.89 25.25
N THR A 735 -12.95 6.74 26.47
CA THR A 735 -13.03 7.81 27.50
C THR A 735 -12.21 7.54 28.75
#